data_AF-A0A8X7TDU1-F1
#
_entry.id   AF-A0A8X7TDU1-F1
#
_cell.length_a   1.000
_cell.length_b   1.000
_cell.length_c   1.000
_cell.angle_alpha   90.00
_cell.angle_beta   90.00
_cell.angle_gamma   90.00
#
_symmetry.space_group_name_H-M   'P 1'
#
loop_
_entity.id
_entity.type
_entity.pdbx_description
1 polymer ?
#
loop_
_entity_poly.entity_id
_entity_poly.type
_entity_poly.pdbx_seq_one_letter_code
_entity_poly.pdbx_strand_id
1 'polypeptide(L)'
;MITPLDLNDVIKDIELLYTSQDAEQIHFIQDKLQTYQKSEHGDELGLQLLQHPHSTVKYFGALTITVYLNTFGCNNYEQTFQQISLVIKELTNENFYSNLFIIKKLSSCLSLIYIQNYQHFDPILAFTKLLNPDTTLITNFITNLQEPKQLELLLYFLSTIAEEVQKIPSLVAELHSTIHTTIFNHLQIVLDYLSQQYSSLPEEFKLLLLECLNSWVVYASTAEARSEVRYADDLGMFVNLLLKQLDTTFDIDKMELYNKTFSVLTEIVDHISRAMNPFKATLMDIFFGGNKFGMQMLNTIFADQELMETYRLEIDNYINLIISYLELNIIQLTRNISHDDTARIIQTVISLTNAPGQPIAEENISFQLISFWDEFANTLIDDADVLKESFPTLLADNKRRSHEILMEVAVSYFKKIQRNSDNVSQEFTRYRVLVSDLFIVLYSILGVPIYATLCNTVGTDLTQSEAALYLLHKITVDIQFFDDEGDDENSSTYPLILEIAKVFEKNVLALVENHIGNEYFTTSLLNFISVLPFFFKSKTGSQYLAPSFDFLFRVITTHKKGNLPLIASRTVFRICQDAEENLIPFLPQLELVLVEMLQNPAIDNVIRERITNSYISIVRSRKIASELGEKIFAILQVIDQQRGKINDESLEDYAISLVACIDEIGKACAYPEEIDEYLNEDQLQQVKAYWNEDPSQIRSLILQQLRAFSLDSPLLAEKTIVTEKCCSILKSGFNEPIVGPFTFDLDLIFQYILAKLQVSTPHSIDYLHQLIVSVVLTHARDINEKRFENVLISAFVDIRSTIESDEDLIKSSLDAFAAIVDTKPKLILYTPVLEGFVFPFALNAFAKQEVPIIRSTIKFWNALITTKKGVQQDQEVVRHWMTAEQNGVSLGFQLTNQLMNAFMASPRSSLDYYYPLFRYLINKYPLEIKKWLLCVVDNTPMGKDKLDHDTKRQFVNKLMLTRGQRMAHNVLKDFWLASWGLSL
;
A
#
# COMPACT_ATOMS: atom_id res chain seq x y z
N MET A 1 -27.72 31.87 28.03
CA MET A 1 -27.76 31.80 29.51
C MET A 1 -27.31 30.40 29.87
N ILE A 2 -26.09 30.26 30.39
CA ILE A 2 -25.51 28.96 30.76
C ILE A 2 -25.94 28.69 32.21
N THR A 3 -26.58 27.55 32.45
CA THR A 3 -26.88 27.05 33.80
C THR A 3 -25.58 26.94 34.60
N PRO A 4 -25.55 27.38 35.88
CA PRO A 4 -24.36 27.26 36.70
C PRO A 4 -23.95 25.79 36.81
N LEU A 5 -22.65 25.52 36.66
CA LEU A 5 -22.06 24.19 36.75
C LEU A 5 -22.23 23.64 38.18
N ASP A 6 -23.00 22.55 38.38
CA ASP A 6 -23.08 21.85 39.66
C ASP A 6 -22.10 20.66 39.66
N LEU A 7 -21.11 20.71 40.56
CA LEU A 7 -20.08 19.68 40.71
C LEU A 7 -20.68 18.29 40.99
N ASN A 8 -21.79 18.21 41.74
CA ASN A 8 -22.41 16.93 42.07
C ASN A 8 -23.03 16.26 40.85
N ASP A 9 -23.56 17.05 39.91
CA ASP A 9 -24.14 16.53 38.68
C ASP A 9 -23.04 16.07 37.72
N VAL A 10 -21.91 16.77 37.68
CA VAL A 10 -20.72 16.32 36.93
C VAL A 10 -20.19 15.00 37.49
N ILE A 11 -20.11 14.83 38.82
CA ILE A 11 -19.67 13.57 39.45
C ILE A 11 -20.62 12.42 39.10
N LYS A 12 -21.93 12.64 39.18
CA LYS A 12 -22.93 11.63 38.78
C LYS A 12 -22.79 11.25 37.31
N ASP A 13 -22.60 12.22 36.42
CA ASP A 13 -22.41 11.97 34.99
C ASP A 13 -21.13 11.15 34.74
N ILE A 14 -20.04 11.41 35.46
CA ILE A 14 -18.80 10.62 35.38
C ILE A 14 -19.05 9.18 35.85
N GLU A 15 -19.68 8.98 37.00
CA GLU A 15 -19.98 7.64 37.51
C GLU A 15 -20.90 6.88 36.54
N LEU A 16 -21.88 7.56 35.96
CA LEU A 16 -22.82 6.96 35.02
C LEU A 16 -22.17 6.61 33.68
N LEU A 17 -21.18 7.39 33.23
CA LEU A 17 -20.38 7.08 32.04
C LEU A 17 -19.67 5.72 32.16
N TYR A 18 -19.14 5.39 33.35
CA TYR A 18 -18.41 4.14 33.58
C TYR A 18 -19.29 2.97 34.05
N THR A 19 -20.57 3.20 34.34
CA THR A 19 -21.49 2.16 34.85
C THR A 19 -22.65 1.84 33.90
N SER A 20 -22.99 2.73 32.97
CA SER A 20 -24.06 2.50 32.00
C SER A 20 -23.68 1.47 30.92
N GLN A 21 -24.67 0.71 30.43
CA GLN A 21 -24.55 -0.22 29.29
C GLN A 21 -25.30 0.29 28.04
N ASP A 22 -25.90 1.48 28.12
CA ASP A 22 -26.66 2.08 27.02
C ASP A 22 -25.77 3.00 26.17
N ALA A 23 -25.59 2.66 24.90
CA ALA A 23 -24.73 3.38 23.97
C ALA A 23 -25.20 4.82 23.69
N GLU A 24 -26.51 5.08 23.62
CA GLU A 24 -27.04 6.42 23.38
C GLU A 24 -26.81 7.32 24.59
N GLN A 25 -27.02 6.76 25.79
CA GLN A 25 -26.79 7.46 27.04
C GLN A 25 -25.29 7.77 27.26
N ILE A 26 -24.41 6.81 26.96
CA ILE A 26 -22.95 7.02 27.00
C ILE A 26 -22.55 8.15 26.06
N HIS A 27 -23.03 8.16 24.82
CA HIS A 27 -22.72 9.21 23.85
C HIS A 27 -23.18 10.59 24.32
N PHE A 28 -24.42 10.69 24.81
CA PHE A 28 -24.96 11.95 25.32
C PHE A 28 -24.16 12.49 26.53
N ILE A 29 -23.82 11.63 27.48
CA ILE A 29 -23.04 12.00 28.67
C ILE A 29 -21.62 12.39 28.28
N GLN A 30 -21.01 11.66 27.35
CA GLN A 30 -19.68 11.97 26.85
C GLN A 30 -19.64 13.36 26.18
N ASP A 31 -20.62 13.69 25.32
CA ASP A 31 -20.73 15.02 24.71
C ASP A 31 -20.89 16.13 25.77
N LYS A 32 -21.74 15.89 26.76
CA LYS A 32 -21.97 16.81 27.88
C LYS A 32 -20.68 17.04 28.68
N LEU A 33 -20.00 15.97 29.08
CA LEU A 33 -18.74 16.02 29.83
C LEU A 33 -17.61 16.69 29.03
N GLN A 34 -17.49 16.43 27.73
CA GLN A 34 -16.52 17.12 26.86
C GLN A 34 -16.76 18.64 26.81
N THR A 35 -18.03 19.06 26.87
CA THR A 35 -18.37 20.49 26.90
C THR A 35 -17.84 21.15 28.17
N TYR A 36 -17.88 20.46 29.31
CA TYR A 36 -17.30 20.96 30.57
C TYR A 36 -15.77 20.97 30.55
N GLN A 37 -15.13 19.94 29.99
CA GLN A 37 -13.68 19.87 29.88
C GLN A 37 -13.08 21.00 29.02
N LYS A 38 -13.82 21.46 28.00
CA LYS A 38 -13.41 22.56 27.11
C LYS A 38 -13.88 23.94 27.59
N SER A 39 -14.45 24.04 28.80
CA SER A 39 -14.93 25.32 29.35
C SER A 39 -13.80 26.14 29.97
N GLU A 40 -14.00 27.45 30.10
CA GLU A 40 -13.06 28.38 30.74
C GLU A 40 -12.80 28.06 32.22
N HIS A 41 -13.66 27.24 32.86
CA HIS A 41 -13.55 26.80 34.27
C HIS A 41 -13.01 25.36 34.40
N GLY A 42 -12.46 24.79 33.32
CA GLY A 42 -12.00 23.40 33.31
C GLY A 42 -10.83 23.11 34.27
N ASP A 43 -9.97 24.08 34.53
CA ASP A 43 -8.86 23.98 35.49
C ASP A 43 -9.35 23.89 36.94
N GLU A 44 -10.25 24.79 37.35
CA GLU A 44 -10.86 24.79 38.68
C GLU A 44 -11.68 23.51 38.91
N LEU A 45 -12.49 23.11 37.92
CA LEU A 45 -13.27 21.87 37.96
C LEU A 45 -12.35 20.65 38.11
N GLY A 46 -11.29 20.56 37.31
CA GLY A 46 -10.34 19.46 37.36
C GLY A 46 -9.68 19.33 38.74
N LEU A 47 -9.25 20.44 39.34
CA LEU A 47 -8.66 20.45 40.68
C LEU A 47 -9.65 20.05 41.77
N GLN A 48 -10.92 20.45 41.67
CA GLN A 48 -11.97 20.02 42.60
C GLN A 48 -12.24 18.52 42.52
N LEU A 49 -12.28 17.96 41.31
CA LEU A 49 -12.50 16.52 41.09
C LEU A 49 -11.35 15.66 41.65
N LEU A 50 -10.11 16.17 41.66
CA LEU A 50 -8.96 15.47 42.25
C LEU A 50 -9.05 15.28 43.77
N GLN A 51 -9.85 16.10 44.45
CA GLN A 51 -10.08 15.99 45.91
C GLN A 51 -11.12 14.91 46.26
N HIS A 52 -11.81 14.34 45.28
CA HIS A 52 -12.84 13.32 45.51
C HIS A 52 -12.23 11.98 45.92
N PRO A 53 -12.82 11.19 46.84
CA PRO A 53 -12.22 9.93 47.29
C PRO A 53 -12.16 8.84 46.21
N HIS A 54 -13.08 8.84 45.23
CA HIS A 54 -13.17 7.79 44.21
C HIS A 54 -12.14 7.97 43.08
N SER A 55 -11.36 6.92 42.79
CA SER A 55 -10.23 6.96 41.85
C SER A 55 -10.62 7.32 40.41
N THR A 56 -11.77 6.85 39.93
CA THR A 56 -12.31 7.19 38.60
C THR A 56 -12.60 8.69 38.45
N VAL A 57 -13.12 9.31 39.52
CA VAL A 57 -13.42 10.75 39.54
C VAL A 57 -12.12 11.55 39.58
N LYS A 58 -11.13 11.13 40.39
CA LYS A 58 -9.78 11.72 40.39
C LYS A 58 -9.14 11.66 39.00
N TYR A 59 -9.22 10.51 38.32
CA TYR A 59 -8.67 10.36 36.97
C TYR A 59 -9.37 11.27 35.94
N PHE A 60 -10.70 11.38 36.00
CA PHE A 60 -11.44 12.31 35.17
C PHE A 60 -11.06 13.77 35.47
N GLY A 61 -10.79 14.12 36.72
CA GLY A 61 -10.21 15.40 37.11
C GLY A 61 -8.88 15.68 36.41
N ALA A 62 -7.95 14.71 36.44
CA ALA A 62 -6.67 14.83 35.73
C ALA A 62 -6.84 14.98 34.20
N LEU A 63 -7.80 14.26 33.60
CA LEU A 63 -8.15 14.38 32.18
C LEU A 63 -8.71 15.77 31.84
N THR A 64 -9.56 16.31 32.71
CA THR A 64 -10.15 17.65 32.58
C THR A 64 -9.06 18.72 32.56
N ILE A 65 -8.07 18.63 33.46
CA ILE A 65 -6.89 19.51 33.47
C ILE A 65 -6.12 19.39 32.16
N THR A 66 -5.90 18.17 31.64
CA THR A 66 -5.22 17.99 30.34
C THR A 66 -5.94 18.71 29.20
N VAL A 67 -7.26 18.54 29.09
CA VAL A 67 -8.06 19.17 28.03
C VAL A 67 -8.02 20.69 28.14
N TYR A 68 -8.11 21.21 29.37
CA TYR A 68 -7.99 22.64 29.63
C TYR A 68 -6.62 23.17 29.16
N LEU A 69 -5.52 22.55 29.58
CA LEU A 69 -4.16 22.97 29.22
C LEU A 69 -3.95 22.99 27.70
N ASN A 70 -4.50 22.02 26.97
CA ASN A 70 -4.41 21.98 25.51
C ASN A 70 -5.30 23.02 24.81
N THR A 71 -6.37 23.47 25.46
CA THR A 71 -7.34 24.42 24.86
C THR A 71 -6.97 25.86 25.15
N PHE A 72 -6.53 26.16 26.38
CA PHE A 72 -6.36 27.54 26.87
C PHE A 72 -4.92 27.89 27.24
N GLY A 73 -4.00 26.90 27.30
CA GLY A 73 -2.67 27.10 27.87
C GLY A 73 -2.69 27.20 29.40
N CYS A 74 -1.57 27.64 29.99
CA CYS A 74 -1.44 27.81 31.43
C CYS A 74 -0.79 29.16 31.79
N ASN A 75 -1.62 30.14 32.20
CA ASN A 75 -1.13 31.47 32.57
C ASN A 75 -0.50 31.53 33.97
N ASN A 76 -0.99 30.73 34.92
CA ASN A 76 -0.50 30.69 36.31
C ASN A 76 0.27 29.39 36.60
N TYR A 77 1.26 29.10 35.76
CA TYR A 77 1.94 27.81 35.70
C TYR A 77 2.60 27.40 37.02
N GLU A 78 3.20 28.32 37.78
CA GLU A 78 3.87 27.99 39.05
C GLU A 78 2.89 27.44 40.09
N GLN A 79 1.75 28.11 40.29
CA GLN A 79 0.76 27.71 41.27
C GLN A 79 0.09 26.39 40.87
N THR A 80 -0.30 26.24 39.60
CA THR A 80 -0.92 25.02 39.09
C THR A 80 0.03 23.83 39.17
N PHE A 81 1.31 24.03 38.83
CA PHE A 81 2.35 23.01 38.96
C PHE A 81 2.51 22.55 40.41
N GLN A 82 2.55 23.51 41.35
CA GLN A 82 2.65 23.21 42.78
C GLN A 82 1.43 22.43 43.30
N GLN A 83 0.21 22.84 42.94
CA GLN A 83 -1.02 22.17 43.37
C GLN A 83 -1.09 20.72 42.88
N ILE A 84 -0.79 20.48 41.60
CA ILE A 84 -0.78 19.12 41.04
C ILE A 84 0.32 18.27 41.69
N SER A 85 1.50 18.86 41.93
CA SER A 85 2.61 18.16 42.60
C SER A 85 2.28 17.76 44.04
N LEU A 86 1.52 18.58 44.77
CA LEU A 86 1.03 18.25 46.12
C LEU A 86 0.06 17.06 46.07
N VAL A 87 -0.87 17.03 45.11
CA VAL A 87 -1.78 15.89 44.92
C VAL A 87 -1.00 14.62 44.61
N ILE A 88 0.04 14.68 43.76
CA ILE A 88 0.91 13.52 43.51
C ILE A 88 1.59 13.03 44.80
N LYS A 89 2.09 13.95 45.64
CA LYS A 89 2.71 13.63 46.92
C LYS A 89 1.72 12.96 47.88
N GLU A 90 0.48 13.46 47.97
CA GLU A 90 -0.59 12.87 48.78
C GLU A 90 -0.94 11.45 48.31
N LEU A 91 -1.18 11.28 47.00
CA LEU A 91 -1.49 9.97 46.41
C LEU A 91 -0.37 8.93 46.61
N THR A 92 0.88 9.38 46.59
CA THR A 92 2.07 8.55 46.86
C THR A 92 2.11 8.05 48.31
N ASN A 93 1.77 8.92 49.27
CA ASN A 93 1.75 8.61 50.69
C ASN A 93 0.53 7.73 51.09
N GLU A 94 -0.61 7.87 50.41
CA GLU A 94 -1.81 7.05 50.64
C GLU A 94 -1.60 5.59 50.21
N ASN A 95 -1.44 5.37 48.90
CA ASN A 95 -1.18 4.05 48.30
C ASN A 95 -0.59 4.22 46.90
N PHE A 96 0.74 4.27 46.84
CA PHE A 96 1.49 4.54 45.62
C PHE A 96 1.08 3.66 44.43
N TYR A 97 1.09 2.34 44.59
CA TYR A 97 0.85 1.42 43.47
C TYR A 97 -0.59 1.46 42.96
N SER A 98 -1.59 1.57 43.85
CA SER A 98 -2.99 1.66 43.40
C SER A 98 -3.31 2.98 42.71
N ASN A 99 -2.60 4.05 43.05
CA ASN A 99 -2.79 5.39 42.50
C ASN A 99 -1.90 5.70 41.29
N LEU A 100 -1.04 4.76 40.86
CA LEU A 100 0.00 5.00 39.86
C LEU A 100 -0.55 5.52 38.52
N PHE A 101 -1.69 5.02 38.07
CA PHE A 101 -2.30 5.49 36.82
C PHE A 101 -2.76 6.96 36.87
N ILE A 102 -3.21 7.44 38.04
CA ILE A 102 -3.55 8.85 38.28
C ILE A 102 -2.26 9.67 38.35
N ILE A 103 -1.25 9.17 39.08
CA ILE A 103 0.06 9.82 39.21
C ILE A 103 0.72 10.02 37.84
N LYS A 104 0.72 8.99 36.98
CA LYS A 104 1.24 9.08 35.60
C LYS A 104 0.47 10.14 34.79
N LYS A 105 -0.86 10.18 34.91
CA LYS A 105 -1.67 11.18 34.20
C LYS A 105 -1.41 12.61 34.67
N LEU A 106 -1.27 12.81 35.98
CA LEU A 106 -0.91 14.12 36.55
C LEU A 106 0.54 14.52 36.17
N SER A 107 1.45 13.56 36.07
CA SER A 107 2.81 13.80 35.55
C SER A 107 2.80 14.28 34.10
N SER A 108 1.85 13.79 33.28
CA SER A 108 1.62 14.31 31.92
C SER A 108 1.10 15.75 31.96
N CYS A 109 0.18 16.09 32.87
CA CYS A 109 -0.24 17.49 33.07
C CYS A 109 0.94 18.40 33.47
N LEU A 110 1.80 17.97 34.42
CA LEU A 110 3.01 18.71 34.80
C LEU A 110 3.95 18.91 33.60
N SER A 111 4.09 17.89 32.75
CA SER A 111 4.91 17.95 31.54
C SER A 111 4.35 18.94 30.52
N LEU A 112 3.03 18.99 30.32
CA LEU A 112 2.38 19.99 29.44
C LEU A 112 2.60 21.42 29.94
N ILE A 113 2.47 21.65 31.25
CA ILE A 113 2.76 22.94 31.88
C ILE A 113 4.21 23.36 31.61
N TYR A 114 5.16 22.44 31.75
CA TYR A 114 6.56 22.68 31.43
C TYR A 114 6.76 23.00 29.95
N ILE A 115 6.22 22.21 29.03
CA ILE A 115 6.39 22.41 27.58
C ILE A 115 5.93 23.80 27.15
N GLN A 116 4.83 24.29 27.73
CA GLN A 116 4.31 25.64 27.47
C GLN A 116 5.19 26.76 28.06
N ASN A 117 6.02 26.48 29.07
CA ASN A 117 6.75 27.46 29.88
C ASN A 117 8.24 27.11 30.06
N TYR A 118 8.82 26.37 29.12
CA TYR A 118 10.12 25.69 29.29
C TYR A 118 11.31 26.61 29.56
N GLN A 119 11.21 27.89 29.19
CA GLN A 119 12.25 28.90 29.41
C GLN A 119 12.26 29.45 30.84
N HIS A 120 11.19 29.22 31.62
CA HIS A 120 10.97 29.94 32.87
C HIS A 120 11.36 29.16 34.12
N PHE A 121 11.31 27.81 34.09
CA PHE A 121 11.62 27.01 35.26
C PHE A 121 12.10 25.59 34.92
N ASP A 122 12.74 24.97 35.91
CA ASP A 122 13.15 23.55 35.88
C ASP A 122 12.10 22.69 36.60
N PRO A 123 11.33 21.85 35.88
CA PRO A 123 10.26 21.06 36.45
C PRO A 123 10.77 19.96 37.39
N ILE A 124 11.96 19.42 37.16
CA ILE A 124 12.51 18.32 37.98
C ILE A 124 13.00 18.87 39.32
N LEU A 125 13.70 20.00 39.32
CA LEU A 125 14.09 20.67 40.56
C LEU A 125 12.87 21.18 41.34
N ALA A 126 11.87 21.75 40.66
CA ALA A 126 10.63 22.17 41.31
C ALA A 126 9.90 21.00 41.97
N PHE A 127 9.78 19.88 41.27
CA PHE A 127 9.12 18.67 41.78
C PHE A 127 9.88 18.03 42.95
N THR A 128 11.19 17.83 42.82
CA THR A 128 12.03 17.24 43.88
C THR A 128 12.10 18.10 45.13
N LYS A 129 12.10 19.43 45.01
CA LYS A 129 12.01 20.36 46.15
C LYS A 129 10.69 20.26 46.92
N LEU A 130 9.59 19.93 46.24
CA LEU A 130 8.30 19.69 46.90
C LEU A 130 8.25 18.35 47.64
N LEU A 131 8.96 17.35 47.13
CA LEU A 131 9.11 16.06 47.82
C LEU A 131 10.03 16.20 49.04
N ASN A 132 11.20 16.83 48.86
CA ASN A 132 12.17 17.11 49.91
C ASN A 132 12.58 18.60 49.89
N PRO A 133 12.08 19.43 50.85
CA PRO A 133 12.31 20.89 50.88
C PRO A 133 13.77 21.34 50.87
N ASP A 134 14.70 20.50 51.35
CA ASP A 134 16.14 20.81 51.41
C ASP A 134 16.86 20.61 50.06
N THR A 135 16.13 20.21 49.02
CA THR A 135 16.69 19.97 47.69
C THR A 135 17.03 21.28 46.98
N THR A 136 18.32 21.48 46.72
CA THR A 136 18.85 22.55 45.86
C THR A 136 19.45 22.04 44.56
N LEU A 137 19.92 20.79 44.56
CA LEU A 137 20.49 20.06 43.42
C LEU A 137 19.96 18.62 43.45
N ILE A 138 19.86 17.97 42.29
CA ILE A 138 19.42 16.57 42.20
C ILE A 138 20.33 15.61 42.97
N THR A 139 21.64 15.87 43.01
CA THR A 139 22.57 15.09 43.83
C THR A 139 22.17 15.11 45.31
N ASN A 140 21.73 16.26 45.85
CA ASN A 140 21.30 16.39 47.24
C ASN A 140 20.01 15.61 47.52
N PHE A 141 19.10 15.56 46.54
CA PHE A 141 17.88 14.77 46.64
C PHE A 141 18.20 13.28 46.73
N ILE A 142 19.04 12.78 45.82
CA ILE A 142 19.40 11.37 45.74
C ILE A 142 20.20 10.91 46.97
N THR A 143 21.09 11.74 47.51
CA THR A 143 21.86 11.39 48.72
C THR A 143 21.01 11.37 49.99
N ASN A 144 19.87 12.07 50.00
CA ASN A 144 18.99 12.23 51.18
C ASN A 144 17.60 11.61 50.96
N LEU A 145 17.52 10.49 50.23
CA LEU A 145 16.26 9.78 50.00
C LEU A 145 15.69 9.28 51.33
N GLN A 146 14.42 9.61 51.59
CA GLN A 146 13.70 9.17 52.79
C GLN A 146 12.97 7.85 52.56
N GLU A 147 12.45 7.65 51.34
CA GLU A 147 11.77 6.42 50.92
C GLU A 147 12.19 6.00 49.50
N PRO A 148 12.29 4.70 49.20
CA PRO A 148 12.68 4.21 47.86
C PRO A 148 11.71 4.64 46.75
N LYS A 149 10.40 4.77 47.07
CA LYS A 149 9.35 5.21 46.15
C LYS A 149 9.57 6.62 45.59
N GLN A 150 10.33 7.47 46.30
CA GLN A 150 10.65 8.82 45.82
C GLN A 150 11.50 8.77 44.56
N LEU A 151 12.37 7.77 44.44
CA LEU A 151 13.22 7.57 43.28
C LEU A 151 12.43 6.97 42.11
N GLU A 152 11.51 6.04 42.39
CA GLU A 152 10.56 5.51 41.38
C GLU A 152 9.70 6.62 40.79
N LEU A 153 9.13 7.48 41.65
CA LEU A 153 8.31 8.62 41.23
C LEU A 153 9.09 9.61 40.35
N LEU A 154 10.38 9.85 40.66
CA LEU A 154 11.25 10.68 39.85
C LEU A 154 11.50 10.06 38.46
N LEU A 155 11.76 8.75 38.39
CA LEU A 155 11.92 8.04 37.11
C LEU A 155 10.65 8.09 36.25
N TYR A 156 9.47 7.91 36.86
CA TYR A 156 8.20 8.07 36.15
C TYR A 156 8.04 9.49 35.58
N PHE A 157 8.36 10.52 36.36
CA PHE A 157 8.22 11.89 35.88
C PHE A 157 9.20 12.22 34.75
N LEU A 158 10.47 11.80 34.88
CA LEU A 158 11.48 11.93 33.82
C LEU A 158 11.03 11.25 32.51
N SER A 159 10.49 10.03 32.60
CA SER A 159 9.96 9.29 31.44
C SER A 159 8.78 10.02 30.81
N THR A 160 7.86 10.50 31.64
CA THR A 160 6.63 11.17 31.18
C THR A 160 6.93 12.47 30.44
N ILE A 161 7.92 13.27 30.89
CA ILE A 161 8.34 14.47 30.17
C ILE A 161 8.82 14.11 28.76
N ALA A 162 9.69 13.10 28.64
CA ALA A 162 10.21 12.66 27.35
C ALA A 162 9.09 12.21 26.40
N GLU A 163 8.09 11.48 26.90
CA GLU A 163 6.95 11.00 26.13
C GLU A 163 5.98 12.12 25.70
N GLU A 164 5.69 13.09 26.56
CA GLU A 164 4.76 14.18 26.24
C GLU A 164 5.34 15.14 25.20
N VAL A 165 6.65 15.39 25.24
CA VAL A 165 7.33 16.23 24.24
C VAL A 165 7.24 15.60 22.84
N GLN A 166 7.36 14.26 22.73
CA GLN A 166 7.26 13.57 21.44
C GLN A 166 5.89 13.76 20.76
N LYS A 167 4.81 13.85 21.55
CA LYS A 167 3.42 13.92 21.05
C LYS A 167 3.07 15.24 20.37
N ILE A 168 3.91 16.28 20.49
CA ILE A 168 3.62 17.63 19.98
C ILE A 168 4.48 17.90 18.73
N PRO A 169 3.92 17.92 17.51
CA PRO A 169 4.71 18.05 16.27
C PRO A 169 5.27 19.46 16.01
N SER A 170 4.66 20.50 16.58
CA SER A 170 4.93 21.92 16.30
C SER A 170 5.90 22.59 17.28
N LEU A 171 6.77 21.81 17.93
CA LEU A 171 7.66 22.33 18.96
C LEU A 171 8.85 23.12 18.39
N VAL A 172 9.35 24.07 19.18
CA VAL A 172 10.48 24.94 18.84
C VAL A 172 11.79 24.22 19.15
N ALA A 173 12.79 24.35 18.27
CA ALA A 173 14.11 23.73 18.44
C ALA A 173 14.80 24.10 19.78
N GLU A 174 14.53 25.30 20.30
CA GLU A 174 15.05 25.77 21.60
C GLU A 174 14.63 24.88 22.77
N LEU A 175 13.40 24.34 22.76
CA LEU A 175 12.92 23.44 23.82
C LEU A 175 13.79 22.18 23.90
N HIS A 176 14.16 21.60 22.76
CA HIS A 176 15.03 20.41 22.73
C HIS A 176 16.41 20.71 23.32
N SER A 177 16.97 21.89 23.02
CA SER A 177 18.24 22.35 23.60
C SER A 177 18.14 22.57 25.12
N THR A 178 17.03 23.14 25.60
CA THR A 178 16.79 23.29 27.04
C THR A 178 16.67 21.94 27.73
N ILE A 179 15.91 20.99 27.18
CA ILE A 179 15.74 19.66 27.74
C ILE A 179 17.09 18.92 27.82
N HIS A 180 17.94 19.02 26.79
CA HIS A 180 19.27 18.42 26.79
C HIS A 180 20.16 18.97 27.89
N THR A 181 20.24 20.30 28.01
CA THR A 181 21.12 20.96 28.99
C THR A 181 20.64 20.88 30.45
N THR A 182 19.36 20.62 30.67
CA THR A 182 18.75 20.60 32.02
C THR A 182 18.23 19.21 32.40
N ILE A 183 17.08 18.81 31.87
CA ILE A 183 16.35 17.59 32.26
C ILE A 183 17.18 16.34 32.01
N PHE A 184 17.84 16.26 30.85
CA PHE A 184 18.66 15.10 30.51
C PHE A 184 19.94 15.02 31.37
N ASN A 185 20.53 16.17 31.72
CA ASN A 185 21.64 16.20 32.69
C ASN A 185 21.19 15.69 34.08
N HIS A 186 19.96 16.03 34.53
CA HIS A 186 19.42 15.46 35.77
C HIS A 186 19.25 13.95 35.69
N LEU A 187 18.79 13.43 34.55
CA LEU A 187 18.73 11.99 34.30
C LEU A 187 20.13 11.36 34.40
N GLN A 188 21.15 11.94 33.77
CA GLN A 188 22.53 11.43 33.86
C GLN A 188 23.00 11.31 35.32
N ILE A 189 22.75 12.32 36.15
CA ILE A 189 23.08 12.29 37.59
C ILE A 189 22.35 11.14 38.33
N VAL A 190 21.06 10.94 38.03
CA VAL A 190 20.26 9.84 38.60
C VAL A 190 20.83 8.49 38.17
N LEU A 191 21.17 8.34 36.88
CA LEU A 191 21.74 7.12 36.34
C LEU A 191 23.12 6.82 36.95
N ASP A 192 23.94 7.84 37.24
CA ASP A 192 25.28 7.67 37.80
C ASP A 192 25.19 6.99 39.16
N TYR A 193 24.29 7.51 39.99
CA TYR A 193 23.98 6.92 41.29
C TYR A 193 23.45 5.48 41.17
N LEU A 194 22.46 5.26 40.31
CA LEU A 194 21.85 3.93 40.12
C LEU A 194 22.84 2.90 39.59
N SER A 195 23.76 3.31 38.72
CA SER A 195 24.76 2.42 38.12
C SER A 195 25.75 1.86 39.15
N GLN A 196 26.02 2.59 40.24
CA GLN A 196 26.90 2.17 41.34
C GLN A 196 26.21 1.15 42.26
N GLN A 197 24.88 1.21 42.37
CA GLN A 197 24.08 0.35 43.22
C GLN A 197 23.35 -0.76 42.44
N TYR A 198 23.62 -0.90 41.15
CA TYR A 198 22.83 -1.70 40.22
C TYR A 198 22.62 -3.15 40.69
N SER A 199 23.66 -3.79 41.23
CA SER A 199 23.59 -5.18 41.71
C SER A 199 22.65 -5.37 42.90
N SER A 200 22.45 -4.34 43.72
CA SER A 200 21.57 -4.37 44.90
C SER A 200 20.12 -3.92 44.61
N LEU A 201 19.82 -3.42 43.41
CA LEU A 201 18.48 -2.97 43.06
C LEU A 201 17.51 -4.16 42.90
N PRO A 202 16.27 -4.05 43.40
CA PRO A 202 15.19 -5.00 43.11
C PRO A 202 14.92 -5.11 41.60
N GLU A 203 14.43 -6.26 41.15
CA GLU A 203 14.16 -6.53 39.74
C GLU A 203 13.08 -5.62 39.15
N GLU A 204 11.97 -5.42 39.88
CA GLU A 204 10.90 -4.48 39.50
C GLU A 204 11.44 -3.06 39.26
N PHE A 205 12.41 -2.63 40.08
CA PHE A 205 13.05 -1.33 39.93
C PHE A 205 13.96 -1.26 38.69
N LYS A 206 14.66 -2.36 38.37
CA LYS A 206 15.47 -2.44 37.14
C LYS A 206 14.59 -2.38 35.89
N LEU A 207 13.42 -3.01 35.91
CA LEU A 207 12.45 -2.93 34.82
C LEU A 207 11.96 -1.48 34.62
N LEU A 208 11.58 -0.79 35.69
CA LEU A 208 11.23 0.63 35.64
C LEU A 208 12.36 1.51 35.07
N LEU A 209 13.59 1.23 35.49
CA LEU A 209 14.75 1.93 34.96
C LEU A 209 14.89 1.72 33.44
N LEU A 210 14.76 0.49 32.96
CA LEU A 210 14.82 0.18 31.53
C LEU A 210 13.67 0.82 30.74
N GLU A 211 12.46 0.91 31.29
CA GLU A 211 11.36 1.68 30.69
C GLU A 211 11.72 3.14 30.53
N CYS A 212 12.31 3.75 31.58
CA CYS A 212 12.77 5.14 31.52
C CYS A 212 13.81 5.33 30.43
N LEU A 213 14.83 4.46 30.37
CA LEU A 213 15.85 4.53 29.30
C LEU A 213 15.20 4.45 27.91
N ASN A 214 14.23 3.56 27.72
CA ASN A 214 13.52 3.42 26.45
C ASN A 214 12.83 4.72 26.01
N SER A 215 12.07 5.34 26.91
CA SER A 215 11.37 6.62 26.62
C SER A 215 12.35 7.72 26.22
N TRP A 216 13.54 7.73 26.82
CA TRP A 216 14.60 8.69 26.49
C TRP A 216 15.33 8.39 25.17
N VAL A 217 15.50 7.13 24.78
CA VAL A 217 16.07 6.75 23.48
C VAL A 217 15.14 7.21 22.34
N VAL A 218 13.84 6.93 22.45
CA VAL A 218 12.83 7.36 21.47
C VAL A 218 12.77 8.90 21.40
N TYR A 219 12.85 9.58 22.55
CA TYR A 219 12.88 11.04 22.61
C TYR A 219 14.12 11.61 21.93
N ALA A 220 15.31 11.07 22.22
CA ALA A 220 16.56 11.52 21.65
C ALA A 220 16.53 11.47 20.11
N SER A 221 16.01 10.39 19.53
CA SER A 221 15.77 10.28 18.08
C SER A 221 14.89 11.42 17.53
N THR A 222 13.78 11.69 18.21
CA THR A 222 12.87 12.80 17.85
C THR A 222 13.55 14.17 17.94
N ALA A 223 14.36 14.38 18.98
CA ALA A 223 15.07 15.64 19.20
C ALA A 223 16.19 15.85 18.16
N GLU A 224 16.95 14.82 17.79
CA GLU A 224 17.99 14.92 16.74
C GLU A 224 17.37 15.27 15.37
N ALA A 225 16.17 14.76 15.07
CA ALA A 225 15.46 15.06 13.83
C ALA A 225 14.88 16.48 13.76
N ARG A 226 14.58 17.09 14.91
CA ARG A 226 13.89 18.40 15.01
C ARG A 226 14.77 19.54 15.51
N SER A 227 16.04 19.28 15.84
CA SER A 227 16.97 20.27 16.38
C SER A 227 18.43 19.95 16.04
N GLU A 228 19.35 20.83 16.47
CA GLU A 228 20.80 20.63 16.33
C GLU A 228 21.41 19.78 17.45
N VAL A 229 20.63 19.41 18.47
CA VAL A 229 21.08 18.60 19.62
C VAL A 229 21.49 17.20 19.16
N ARG A 230 22.56 16.64 19.72
CA ARG A 230 23.05 15.28 19.43
C ARG A 230 23.28 14.52 20.72
N TYR A 231 22.77 13.29 20.78
CA TYR A 231 22.78 12.44 21.98
C TYR A 231 23.77 11.26 21.89
N ALA A 232 24.38 11.03 20.72
CA ALA A 232 25.19 9.84 20.48
C ALA A 232 26.31 9.62 21.52
N ASP A 233 27.03 10.69 21.90
CA ASP A 233 28.12 10.60 22.89
C ASP A 233 27.59 10.44 24.33
N ASP A 234 26.37 10.94 24.60
CA ASP A 234 25.75 10.93 25.92
C ASP A 234 25.17 9.56 26.30
N LEU A 235 24.69 8.79 25.31
CA LEU A 235 24.05 7.49 25.53
C LEU A 235 25.03 6.37 25.87
N GLY A 236 26.34 6.60 25.85
CA GLY A 236 27.34 5.58 26.21
C GLY A 236 27.14 5.03 27.63
N MET A 237 26.60 5.83 28.54
CA MET A 237 26.26 5.39 29.89
C MET A 237 25.09 4.39 29.91
N PHE A 238 24.08 4.61 29.07
CA PHE A 238 22.92 3.74 28.94
C PHE A 238 23.41 2.37 28.44
N VAL A 239 24.20 2.38 27.36
CA VAL A 239 24.77 1.17 26.77
C VAL A 239 25.60 0.41 27.80
N ASN A 240 26.50 1.07 28.54
CA ASN A 240 27.29 0.41 29.58
C ASN A 240 26.43 -0.26 30.66
N LEU A 241 25.31 0.36 31.06
CA LEU A 241 24.40 -0.24 32.03
C LEU A 241 23.73 -1.50 31.47
N LEU A 242 23.28 -1.45 30.22
CA LEU A 242 22.68 -2.59 29.51
C LEU A 242 23.69 -3.73 29.34
N LEU A 243 24.93 -3.42 28.93
CA LEU A 243 26.00 -4.40 28.75
C LEU A 243 26.36 -5.11 30.06
N LYS A 244 26.35 -4.42 31.21
CA LYS A 244 26.58 -5.05 32.53
C LYS A 244 25.56 -6.15 32.84
N GLN A 245 24.35 -6.08 32.30
CA GLN A 245 23.33 -7.12 32.48
C GLN A 245 23.61 -8.36 31.63
N LEU A 246 24.27 -8.17 30.48
CA LEU A 246 24.56 -9.22 29.51
C LEU A 246 25.97 -9.81 29.67
N ASP A 247 26.86 -9.18 30.45
CA ASP A 247 28.24 -9.66 30.69
C ASP A 247 28.32 -10.72 31.82
N THR A 248 27.18 -11.27 32.24
CA THR A 248 27.08 -12.37 33.22
C THR A 248 26.73 -13.69 32.54
N THR A 249 26.89 -14.81 33.25
CA THR A 249 26.36 -16.10 32.79
C THR A 249 24.84 -16.02 32.60
N PHE A 250 24.35 -16.60 31.51
CA PHE A 250 22.92 -16.65 31.23
C PHE A 250 22.16 -17.36 32.36
N ASP A 251 21.06 -16.75 32.79
CA ASP A 251 20.21 -17.22 33.89
C ASP A 251 18.74 -17.12 33.46
N ILE A 252 18.09 -18.27 33.23
CA ILE A 252 16.74 -18.35 32.67
C ILE A 252 15.70 -17.64 33.54
N ASP A 253 15.92 -17.57 34.86
CA ASP A 253 15.01 -16.92 35.80
C ASP A 253 14.93 -15.39 35.60
N LYS A 254 15.89 -14.80 34.87
CA LYS A 254 15.96 -13.35 34.57
C LYS A 254 15.44 -12.98 33.18
N MET A 255 14.68 -13.85 32.53
CA MET A 255 14.27 -13.65 31.13
C MET A 255 13.49 -12.35 30.89
N GLU A 256 12.62 -11.95 31.82
CA GLU A 256 11.86 -10.69 31.72
C GLU A 256 12.79 -9.47 31.66
N LEU A 257 13.83 -9.44 32.50
CA LEU A 257 14.83 -8.39 32.53
C LEU A 257 15.66 -8.37 31.24
N TYR A 258 16.07 -9.54 30.75
CA TYR A 258 16.79 -9.67 29.48
C TYR A 258 15.94 -9.20 28.30
N ASN A 259 14.68 -9.59 28.24
CA ASN A 259 13.75 -9.18 27.21
C ASN A 259 13.68 -7.66 27.10
N LYS A 260 13.50 -6.98 28.24
CA LYS A 260 13.46 -5.51 28.27
C LYS A 260 14.80 -4.89 27.86
N THR A 261 15.92 -5.50 28.27
CA THR A 261 17.27 -5.09 27.85
C THR A 261 17.43 -5.21 26.34
N PHE A 262 16.91 -6.28 25.73
CA PHE A 262 16.96 -6.47 24.28
C PHE A 262 16.19 -5.39 23.54
N SER A 263 14.97 -5.07 23.98
CA SER A 263 14.16 -4.01 23.38
C SER A 263 14.88 -2.66 23.44
N VAL A 264 15.43 -2.26 24.59
CA VAL A 264 16.13 -0.97 24.72
C VAL A 264 17.39 -0.91 23.85
N LEU A 265 18.18 -2.00 23.81
CA LEU A 265 19.36 -2.04 22.93
C LEU A 265 18.97 -1.96 21.44
N THR A 266 17.88 -2.62 21.05
CA THR A 266 17.38 -2.58 19.66
C THR A 266 17.01 -1.16 19.27
N GLU A 267 16.26 -0.45 20.10
CA GLU A 267 15.88 0.95 19.90
C GLU A 267 17.11 1.88 19.75
N ILE A 268 18.17 1.65 20.54
CA ILE A 268 19.42 2.42 20.41
C ILE A 268 20.09 2.14 19.07
N VAL A 269 20.18 0.86 18.66
CA VAL A 269 20.81 0.46 17.41
C VAL A 269 20.06 1.05 16.21
N ASP A 270 18.73 0.97 16.20
CA ASP A 270 17.90 1.36 15.07
C ASP A 270 17.77 2.88 14.92
N HIS A 271 17.70 3.61 16.04
CA HIS A 271 17.43 5.06 16.00
C HIS A 271 18.65 5.94 16.24
N ILE A 272 19.65 5.45 16.99
CA ILE A 272 20.84 6.24 17.37
C ILE A 272 22.10 5.38 17.23
N SER A 273 22.22 4.72 16.07
CA SER A 273 23.31 3.79 15.73
C SER A 273 24.72 4.29 16.03
N ARG A 274 24.97 5.61 15.92
CA ARG A 274 26.26 6.25 16.25
C ARG A 274 26.70 6.00 17.69
N ALA A 275 25.77 5.89 18.64
CA ALA A 275 26.06 5.59 20.05
C ALA A 275 26.72 4.20 20.24
N MET A 276 26.50 3.29 19.29
CA MET A 276 26.99 1.90 19.36
C MET A 276 28.43 1.73 18.92
N ASN A 277 29.01 2.70 18.20
CA ASN A 277 30.36 2.60 17.63
C ASN A 277 31.45 2.16 18.62
N PRO A 278 31.53 2.69 19.86
CA PRO A 278 32.54 2.27 20.83
C PRO A 278 32.33 0.85 21.37
N PHE A 279 31.13 0.28 21.21
CA PHE A 279 30.70 -0.96 21.85
C PHE A 279 30.52 -2.12 20.88
N LYS A 280 30.70 -1.90 19.56
CA LYS A 280 30.50 -2.92 18.52
C LYS A 280 31.27 -4.22 18.77
N ALA A 281 32.53 -4.13 19.17
CA ALA A 281 33.37 -5.30 19.45
C ALA A 281 32.96 -6.04 20.74
N THR A 282 32.56 -5.30 21.78
CA THR A 282 32.06 -5.89 23.03
C THR A 282 30.77 -6.65 22.81
N LEU A 283 29.83 -6.06 22.05
CA LEU A 283 28.58 -6.74 21.67
C LEU A 283 28.84 -7.98 20.82
N MET A 284 29.79 -7.90 19.90
CA MET A 284 30.19 -9.06 19.09
C MET A 284 30.61 -10.24 19.97
N ASP A 285 31.45 -10.00 20.98
CA ASP A 285 31.89 -11.03 21.92
C ASP A 285 30.73 -11.54 22.78
N ILE A 286 29.87 -10.65 23.30
CA ILE A 286 28.72 -11.04 24.13
C ILE A 286 27.72 -11.92 23.36
N PHE A 287 27.40 -11.57 22.12
CA PHE A 287 26.40 -12.27 21.30
C PHE A 287 26.96 -13.56 20.68
N PHE A 288 28.16 -13.52 20.12
CA PHE A 288 28.70 -14.61 19.29
C PHE A 288 29.91 -15.33 19.90
N GLY A 289 30.40 -14.91 21.07
CA GLY A 289 31.47 -15.59 21.78
C GLY A 289 31.01 -16.97 22.31
N GLY A 290 31.80 -18.02 22.06
CA GLY A 290 31.36 -19.40 22.29
C GLY A 290 30.91 -19.74 23.72
N ASN A 291 31.52 -19.10 24.74
CA ASN A 291 31.15 -19.27 26.16
C ASN A 291 30.49 -18.01 26.76
N LYS A 292 29.97 -17.14 25.92
CA LYS A 292 29.36 -15.86 26.31
C LYS A 292 27.83 -15.97 26.32
N PHE A 293 27.21 -14.93 26.84
CA PHE A 293 25.78 -14.85 27.10
C PHE A 293 24.92 -15.33 25.93
N GLY A 294 25.15 -14.81 24.72
CA GLY A 294 24.30 -15.12 23.56
C GLY A 294 24.31 -16.59 23.19
N MET A 295 25.50 -17.20 23.10
CA MET A 295 25.62 -18.62 22.78
C MET A 295 25.12 -19.52 23.91
N GLN A 296 25.29 -19.14 25.18
CA GLN A 296 24.73 -19.87 26.32
C GLN A 296 23.20 -19.87 26.29
N MET A 297 22.61 -18.71 26.03
CA MET A 297 21.16 -18.53 25.90
C MET A 297 20.61 -19.40 24.76
N LEU A 298 21.15 -19.27 23.55
CA LEU A 298 20.71 -20.03 22.38
C LEU A 298 20.82 -21.54 22.59
N ASN A 299 21.95 -22.01 23.13
CA ASN A 299 22.15 -23.43 23.39
C ASN A 299 21.18 -23.99 24.46
N THR A 300 20.84 -23.19 25.47
CA THR A 300 19.91 -23.60 26.53
C THR A 300 18.49 -23.69 25.99
N ILE A 301 18.06 -22.67 25.24
CA ILE A 301 16.71 -22.57 24.69
C ILE A 301 16.47 -23.60 23.59
N PHE A 302 17.42 -23.79 22.67
CA PHE A 302 17.25 -24.76 21.57
C PHE A 302 17.39 -26.22 21.99
N ALA A 303 17.90 -26.49 23.20
CA ALA A 303 17.95 -27.84 23.75
C ALA A 303 16.59 -28.33 24.26
N ASP A 304 15.63 -27.44 24.50
CA ASP A 304 14.33 -27.75 25.11
C ASP A 304 13.18 -27.04 24.38
N GLN A 305 12.30 -27.83 23.77
CA GLN A 305 11.15 -27.31 23.03
C GLN A 305 10.13 -26.60 23.93
N GLU A 306 9.98 -27.00 25.19
CA GLU A 306 9.05 -26.34 26.12
C GLU A 306 9.52 -24.92 26.45
N LEU A 307 10.84 -24.71 26.54
CA LEU A 307 11.43 -23.38 26.74
C LEU A 307 11.25 -22.48 25.51
N MET A 308 11.40 -23.02 24.29
CA MET A 308 11.14 -22.29 23.05
C MET A 308 9.70 -21.77 22.97
N GLU A 309 8.72 -22.60 23.38
CA GLU A 309 7.31 -22.20 23.38
C GLU A 309 7.01 -21.19 24.50
N THR A 310 7.56 -21.42 25.69
CA THR A 310 7.31 -20.57 26.87
C THR A 310 7.86 -19.15 26.69
N TYR A 311 9.07 -19.02 26.15
CA TYR A 311 9.79 -17.75 26.04
C TYR A 311 9.85 -17.19 24.61
N ARG A 312 8.84 -17.50 23.79
CA ARG A 312 8.82 -17.15 22.38
C ARG A 312 8.99 -15.64 22.12
N LEU A 313 8.32 -14.79 22.90
CA LEU A 313 8.39 -13.33 22.71
C LEU A 313 9.80 -12.79 23.02
N GLU A 314 10.44 -13.32 24.04
CA GLU A 314 11.75 -12.92 24.49
C GLU A 314 12.85 -13.40 23.54
N ILE A 315 12.67 -14.60 22.96
CA ILE A 315 13.50 -15.10 21.86
C ILE A 315 13.35 -14.19 20.64
N ASP A 316 12.12 -13.87 20.24
CA ASP A 316 11.86 -13.01 19.08
C ASP A 316 12.53 -11.63 19.26
N ASN A 317 12.46 -11.04 20.46
CA ASN A 317 13.13 -9.77 20.75
C ASN A 317 14.66 -9.87 20.77
N TYR A 318 15.21 -11.00 21.23
CA TYR A 318 16.65 -11.26 21.14
C TYR A 318 17.12 -11.39 19.68
N ILE A 319 16.33 -12.08 18.84
CA ILE A 319 16.64 -12.22 17.41
C ILE A 319 16.54 -10.87 16.69
N ASN A 320 15.55 -10.02 17.01
CA ASN A 320 15.48 -8.66 16.48
C ASN A 320 16.74 -7.84 16.83
N LEU A 321 17.21 -7.93 18.08
CA LEU A 321 18.46 -7.27 18.49
C LEU A 321 19.67 -7.78 17.69
N ILE A 322 19.76 -9.10 17.46
CA ILE A 322 20.81 -9.69 16.63
C ILE A 322 20.73 -9.13 15.21
N ILE A 323 19.54 -9.08 14.60
CA ILE A 323 19.33 -8.56 13.25
C ILE A 323 19.77 -7.10 13.16
N SER A 324 19.28 -6.23 14.04
CA SER A 324 19.68 -4.82 14.09
C SER A 324 21.20 -4.65 14.22
N TYR A 325 21.85 -5.49 15.04
CA TYR A 325 23.31 -5.48 15.16
C TYR A 325 24.01 -5.93 13.86
N LEU A 326 23.51 -6.98 13.19
CA LEU A 326 24.09 -7.49 11.96
C LEU A 326 23.94 -6.48 10.82
N GLU A 327 22.76 -5.86 10.68
CA GLU A 327 22.46 -4.82 9.70
C GLU A 327 23.35 -3.59 9.90
N LEU A 328 23.56 -3.16 11.15
CA LEU A 328 24.50 -2.08 11.50
C LEU A 328 25.93 -2.35 11.02
N ASN A 329 26.31 -3.62 10.84
CA ASN A 329 27.64 -4.04 10.45
C ASN A 329 27.68 -4.74 9.08
N ILE A 330 26.61 -4.65 8.28
CA ILE A 330 26.43 -5.52 7.11
C ILE A 330 27.54 -5.37 6.08
N ILE A 331 27.97 -4.13 5.79
CA ILE A 331 29.09 -3.84 4.88
C ILE A 331 30.40 -4.44 5.41
N GLN A 332 30.62 -4.41 6.72
CA GLN A 332 31.81 -5.03 7.33
C GLN A 332 31.74 -6.55 7.21
N LEU A 333 30.55 -7.14 7.40
CA LEU A 333 30.33 -8.58 7.27
C LEU A 333 30.56 -9.04 5.83
N THR A 334 29.94 -8.39 4.83
CA THR A 334 30.02 -8.77 3.41
C THR A 334 31.43 -8.61 2.81
N ARG A 335 32.19 -7.60 3.24
CA ARG A 335 33.56 -7.38 2.75
C ARG A 335 34.60 -8.28 3.40
N ASN A 336 34.33 -8.77 4.62
CA ASN A 336 35.25 -9.60 5.40
C ASN A 336 34.74 -11.05 5.60
N ILE A 337 33.88 -11.56 4.70
CA ILE A 337 33.27 -12.90 4.82
C ILE A 337 34.31 -14.01 5.04
N SER A 338 35.51 -13.85 4.49
CA SER A 338 36.60 -14.83 4.60
C SER A 338 37.36 -14.77 5.94
N HIS A 339 37.11 -13.78 6.79
CA HIS A 339 37.74 -13.65 8.10
C HIS A 339 37.10 -14.62 9.11
N ASP A 340 37.91 -15.31 9.94
CA ASP A 340 37.45 -16.35 10.85
C ASP A 340 36.33 -15.87 11.80
N ASP A 341 36.43 -14.64 12.31
CA ASP A 341 35.42 -14.08 13.21
C ASP A 341 34.08 -13.85 12.50
N THR A 342 34.12 -13.33 11.27
CA THR A 342 32.93 -13.10 10.44
C THR A 342 32.32 -14.42 9.99
N ALA A 343 33.14 -15.39 9.60
CA ALA A 343 32.69 -16.73 9.25
C ALA A 343 31.98 -17.42 10.42
N ARG A 344 32.47 -17.26 11.66
CA ARG A 344 31.81 -17.76 12.87
C ARG A 344 30.45 -17.10 13.10
N ILE A 345 30.36 -15.76 12.98
CA ILE A 345 29.09 -15.05 13.09
C ILE A 345 28.09 -15.59 12.07
N ILE A 346 28.48 -15.61 10.79
CA ILE A 346 27.60 -16.05 9.69
C ILE A 346 27.15 -17.50 9.92
N GLN A 347 28.04 -18.38 10.38
CA GLN A 347 27.66 -19.77 10.67
C GLN A 347 26.63 -19.88 11.81
N THR A 348 26.76 -19.05 12.85
CA THR A 348 25.76 -18.96 13.91
C THR A 348 24.41 -18.49 13.33
N VAL A 349 24.40 -17.48 12.47
CA VAL A 349 23.16 -16.97 11.84
C VAL A 349 22.53 -18.00 10.89
N ILE A 350 23.32 -18.76 10.13
CA ILE A 350 22.82 -19.90 9.34
C ILE A 350 22.19 -20.95 10.27
N SER A 351 22.81 -21.22 11.42
CA SER A 351 22.27 -22.18 12.40
C SER A 351 20.95 -21.68 13.01
N LEU A 352 20.82 -20.37 13.28
CA LEU A 352 19.57 -19.74 13.70
C LEU A 352 18.49 -19.82 12.61
N THR A 353 18.87 -19.64 11.34
CA THR A 353 17.96 -19.76 10.19
C THR A 353 17.39 -21.18 10.09
N ASN A 354 18.19 -22.19 10.44
CA ASN A 354 17.80 -23.59 10.52
C ASN A 354 17.33 -23.98 11.93
N ALA A 355 16.77 -23.04 12.71
CA ALA A 355 16.20 -23.32 14.03
C ALA A 355 15.23 -24.52 13.97
N PRO A 356 15.15 -25.35 15.02
CA PRO A 356 14.24 -26.49 15.02
C PRO A 356 12.76 -26.03 15.00
N GLY A 357 11.91 -26.82 14.36
CA GLY A 357 10.46 -26.60 14.32
C GLY A 357 9.91 -26.04 12.99
N GLN A 358 8.59 -26.06 12.86
CA GLN A 358 7.84 -25.48 11.73
C GLN A 358 7.77 -23.95 11.84
N PRO A 359 8.06 -23.20 10.75
CA PRO A 359 7.95 -21.75 10.74
C PRO A 359 6.55 -21.27 11.11
N ILE A 360 6.50 -20.17 11.85
CA ILE A 360 5.29 -19.49 12.35
C ILE A 360 4.51 -20.29 13.41
N ALA A 361 4.39 -21.60 13.27
CA ALA A 361 3.71 -22.44 14.24
C ALA A 361 4.56 -22.64 15.50
N GLU A 362 5.79 -23.09 15.32
CA GLU A 362 6.69 -23.51 16.39
C GLU A 362 7.87 -22.53 16.58
N GLU A 363 8.29 -21.82 15.52
CA GLU A 363 9.39 -20.85 15.57
C GLU A 363 9.17 -19.65 14.64
N ASN A 364 9.58 -18.45 15.07
CA ASN A 364 9.55 -17.21 14.26
C ASN A 364 10.93 -16.76 13.77
N ILE A 365 12.00 -17.44 14.21
CA ILE A 365 13.39 -17.04 13.99
C ILE A 365 13.71 -17.03 12.50
N SER A 366 13.34 -18.09 11.77
CA SER A 366 13.57 -18.17 10.34
C SER A 366 12.79 -17.11 9.57
N PHE A 367 11.62 -16.68 10.06
CA PHE A 367 10.81 -15.61 9.47
C PHE A 367 11.47 -14.24 9.67
N GLN A 368 11.92 -13.92 10.89
CA GLN A 368 12.60 -12.66 11.18
C GLN A 368 13.90 -12.50 10.38
N LEU A 369 14.66 -13.58 10.20
CA LEU A 369 15.93 -13.56 9.48
C LEU A 369 15.79 -13.38 7.95
N ILE A 370 14.59 -13.45 7.37
CA ILE A 370 14.41 -13.27 5.92
C ILE A 370 14.89 -11.88 5.50
N SER A 371 14.50 -10.82 6.23
CA SER A 371 14.89 -9.45 5.87
C SER A 371 16.40 -9.26 5.93
N PHE A 372 17.05 -9.83 6.93
CA PHE A 372 18.51 -9.79 7.05
C PHE A 372 19.19 -10.47 5.85
N TRP A 373 18.75 -11.68 5.46
CA TRP A 373 19.37 -12.40 4.34
C TRP A 373 19.11 -11.72 3.00
N ASP A 374 17.96 -11.08 2.84
CA ASP A 374 17.63 -10.25 1.68
C ASP A 374 18.59 -9.06 1.56
N GLU A 375 18.72 -8.28 2.64
CA GLU A 375 19.64 -7.13 2.71
C GLU A 375 21.11 -7.56 2.56
N PHE A 376 21.49 -8.72 3.12
CA PHE A 376 22.83 -9.28 2.98
C PHE A 376 23.14 -9.65 1.53
N ALA A 377 22.19 -10.25 0.83
CA ALA A 377 22.34 -10.57 -0.59
C ALA A 377 22.37 -9.31 -1.46
N ASN A 378 21.50 -8.33 -1.21
CA ASN A 378 21.50 -7.04 -1.93
C ASN A 378 22.80 -6.27 -1.72
N THR A 379 23.31 -6.22 -0.48
CA THR A 379 24.61 -5.60 -0.18
C THR A 379 25.75 -6.27 -0.93
N LEU A 380 25.71 -7.60 -1.12
CA LEU A 380 26.71 -8.32 -1.93
C LEU A 380 26.66 -7.95 -3.40
N ILE A 381 25.46 -7.68 -3.94
CA ILE A 381 25.27 -7.21 -5.32
C ILE A 381 25.85 -5.80 -5.46
N ASP A 382 25.48 -4.89 -4.55
CA ASP A 382 25.92 -3.49 -4.59
C ASP A 382 27.43 -3.33 -4.40
N ASP A 383 28.05 -4.13 -3.53
CA ASP A 383 29.50 -4.09 -3.27
C ASP A 383 30.33 -4.81 -4.36
N ALA A 384 29.71 -5.57 -5.27
CA ALA A 384 30.43 -6.38 -6.25
C ALA A 384 31.34 -5.54 -7.16
N ASP A 385 30.86 -4.38 -7.62
CA ASP A 385 31.63 -3.47 -8.47
C ASP A 385 32.75 -2.77 -7.68
N VAL A 386 32.47 -2.37 -6.43
CA VAL A 386 33.45 -1.74 -5.54
C VAL A 386 34.61 -2.70 -5.23
N LEU A 387 34.31 -3.96 -4.92
CA LEU A 387 35.31 -5.00 -4.68
C LEU A 387 36.14 -5.29 -5.93
N LYS A 388 35.52 -5.27 -7.11
CA LYS A 388 36.20 -5.48 -8.39
C LYS A 388 37.20 -4.37 -8.70
N GLU A 389 36.85 -3.11 -8.43
CA GLU A 389 37.73 -1.96 -8.66
C GLU A 389 38.83 -1.83 -7.60
N SER A 390 38.48 -2.02 -6.33
CA SER A 390 39.38 -1.70 -5.20
C SER A 390 40.20 -2.88 -4.68
N PHE A 391 39.72 -4.12 -4.81
CA PHE A 391 40.33 -5.32 -4.22
C PHE A 391 40.26 -6.56 -5.15
N PRO A 392 40.82 -6.50 -6.38
CA PRO A 392 40.63 -7.52 -7.41
C PRO A 392 41.14 -8.92 -7.01
N THR A 393 42.15 -9.00 -6.13
CA THR A 393 42.71 -10.28 -5.67
C THR A 393 41.79 -11.04 -4.71
N LEU A 394 40.87 -10.35 -4.02
CA LEU A 394 39.92 -10.95 -3.07
C LEU A 394 38.58 -11.31 -3.73
N LEU A 395 38.33 -10.86 -4.96
CA LEU A 395 37.05 -11.00 -5.63
C LEU A 395 36.64 -12.46 -5.84
N ALA A 396 37.58 -13.31 -6.28
CA ALA A 396 37.30 -14.71 -6.57
C ALA A 396 36.99 -15.51 -5.29
N ASP A 397 37.77 -15.30 -4.23
CA ASP A 397 37.57 -15.96 -2.94
C ASP A 397 36.29 -15.49 -2.24
N ASN A 398 36.03 -14.17 -2.22
CA ASN A 398 34.79 -13.63 -1.68
C ASN A 398 33.57 -14.10 -2.46
N LYS A 399 33.64 -14.16 -3.80
CA LYS A 399 32.56 -14.71 -4.63
C LYS A 399 32.31 -16.18 -4.30
N ARG A 400 33.36 -17.00 -4.25
CA ARG A 400 33.22 -18.42 -3.89
C ARG A 400 32.56 -18.58 -2.52
N ARG A 401 33.05 -17.83 -1.52
CA ARG A 401 32.55 -17.92 -0.15
C ARG A 401 31.12 -17.41 -0.01
N SER A 402 30.75 -16.33 -0.71
CA SER A 402 29.37 -15.85 -0.73
C SER A 402 28.43 -16.89 -1.34
N HIS A 403 28.84 -17.57 -2.41
CA HIS A 403 28.03 -18.61 -3.03
C HIS A 403 27.83 -19.82 -2.08
N GLU A 404 28.88 -20.23 -1.36
CA GLU A 404 28.77 -21.29 -0.35
C GLU A 404 27.74 -20.93 0.73
N ILE A 405 27.84 -19.72 1.31
CA ILE A 405 26.94 -19.23 2.35
C ILE A 405 25.49 -19.16 1.86
N LEU A 406 25.26 -18.53 0.71
CA LEU A 406 23.91 -18.34 0.18
C LEU A 406 23.27 -19.68 -0.24
N MET A 407 24.06 -20.66 -0.66
CA MET A 407 23.55 -22.03 -0.87
C MET A 407 23.16 -22.72 0.43
N GLU A 408 23.90 -22.55 1.53
CA GLU A 408 23.52 -23.08 2.85
C GLU A 408 22.22 -22.43 3.37
N VAL A 409 22.08 -21.12 3.17
CA VAL A 409 20.84 -20.38 3.48
C VAL A 409 19.67 -20.90 2.65
N ALA A 410 19.87 -21.07 1.34
CA ALA A 410 18.86 -21.64 0.45
C ALA A 410 18.41 -23.04 0.89
N VAL A 411 19.34 -23.91 1.29
CA VAL A 411 19.02 -25.26 1.80
C VAL A 411 18.15 -25.18 3.07
N SER A 412 18.48 -24.27 3.99
CA SER A 412 17.73 -24.08 5.23
C SER A 412 16.30 -23.63 4.95
N TYR A 413 16.13 -22.60 4.12
CA TYR A 413 14.80 -22.10 3.74
C TYR A 413 14.01 -23.08 2.86
N PHE A 414 14.69 -23.83 1.98
CA PHE A 414 14.05 -24.88 1.18
C PHE A 414 13.40 -25.94 2.06
N LYS A 415 14.08 -26.36 3.13
CA LYS A 415 13.51 -27.30 4.11
C LYS A 415 12.30 -26.70 4.83
N LYS A 416 12.36 -25.41 5.16
CA LYS A 416 11.34 -24.70 5.95
C LYS A 416 10.03 -24.43 5.19
N ILE A 417 10.08 -24.30 3.86
CA ILE A 417 8.87 -24.07 3.05
C ILE A 417 8.11 -25.35 2.67
N GLN A 418 8.67 -26.54 2.96
CA GLN A 418 8.03 -27.81 2.64
C GLN A 418 6.73 -27.97 3.43
N ARG A 419 5.66 -28.34 2.72
CA ARG A 419 4.35 -28.59 3.33
C ARG A 419 4.32 -29.98 3.95
N ASN A 420 4.35 -30.03 5.27
CA ASN A 420 4.30 -31.28 6.04
C ASN A 420 2.88 -31.70 6.44
N SER A 421 1.89 -30.82 6.24
CA SER A 421 0.47 -31.07 6.49
C SER A 421 -0.40 -30.42 5.40
N ASP A 422 -1.59 -30.99 5.17
CA ASP A 422 -2.56 -30.43 4.21
C ASP A 422 -3.24 -29.16 4.74
N ASN A 423 -3.27 -28.97 6.06
CA ASN A 423 -3.82 -27.78 6.70
C ASN A 423 -2.72 -26.73 6.91
N VAL A 424 -2.56 -25.87 5.90
CA VAL A 424 -1.57 -24.79 5.91
C VAL A 424 -2.22 -23.48 6.36
N SER A 425 -1.65 -22.82 7.36
CA SER A 425 -2.15 -21.53 7.83
C SER A 425 -1.92 -20.41 6.79
N GLN A 426 -2.68 -19.32 6.90
CA GLN A 426 -2.48 -18.15 6.03
C GLN A 426 -1.11 -17.52 6.26
N GLU A 427 -0.63 -17.52 7.51
CA GLU A 427 0.67 -16.99 7.88
C GLU A 427 1.82 -17.80 7.28
N PHE A 428 1.73 -19.14 7.26
CA PHE A 428 2.73 -19.96 6.57
C PHE A 428 2.71 -19.74 5.05
N THR A 429 1.53 -19.50 4.47
CA THR A 429 1.43 -19.14 3.05
C THR A 429 2.15 -17.81 2.78
N ARG A 430 2.00 -16.81 3.65
CA ARG A 430 2.76 -15.55 3.59
C ARG A 430 4.27 -15.78 3.77
N TYR A 431 4.67 -16.63 4.70
CA TYR A 431 6.07 -17.03 4.89
C TYR A 431 6.66 -17.60 3.59
N ARG A 432 5.96 -18.52 2.90
CA ARG A 432 6.41 -19.07 1.61
C ARG A 432 6.56 -18.02 0.51
N VAL A 433 5.74 -16.97 0.52
CA VAL A 433 5.89 -15.84 -0.43
C VAL A 433 7.18 -15.09 -0.15
N LEU A 434 7.43 -14.71 1.10
CA LEU A 434 8.66 -14.01 1.48
C LEU A 434 9.92 -14.84 1.20
N VAL A 435 9.88 -16.15 1.47
CA VAL A 435 10.99 -17.03 1.11
C VAL A 435 11.15 -17.12 -0.42
N SER A 436 10.07 -17.17 -1.20
CA SER A 436 10.22 -17.17 -2.66
C SER A 436 10.81 -15.87 -3.19
N ASP A 437 10.50 -14.73 -2.58
CA ASP A 437 11.08 -13.43 -2.92
C ASP A 437 12.58 -13.42 -2.61
N LEU A 438 12.99 -13.98 -1.46
CA LEU A 438 14.41 -14.20 -1.15
C LEU A 438 15.08 -15.10 -2.21
N PHE A 439 14.45 -16.19 -2.65
CA PHE A 439 15.01 -17.07 -3.68
C PHE A 439 15.21 -16.38 -5.04
N ILE A 440 14.41 -15.38 -5.38
CA ILE A 440 14.61 -14.54 -6.57
C ILE A 440 15.93 -13.76 -6.42
N VAL A 441 16.14 -13.12 -5.27
CA VAL A 441 17.39 -12.41 -4.97
C VAL A 441 18.58 -13.37 -4.96
N LEU A 442 18.44 -14.55 -4.35
CA LEU A 442 19.49 -15.58 -4.36
C LEU A 442 19.83 -16.05 -5.78
N TYR A 443 18.84 -16.19 -6.67
CA TYR A 443 19.06 -16.56 -8.07
C TYR A 443 19.86 -15.50 -8.82
N SER A 444 19.66 -14.20 -8.55
CA SER A 444 20.45 -13.13 -9.18
C SER A 444 21.95 -13.23 -8.92
N ILE A 445 22.36 -13.86 -7.80
CA ILE A 445 23.76 -14.08 -7.41
C ILE A 445 24.25 -15.47 -7.82
N LEU A 446 23.48 -16.51 -7.52
CA LEU A 446 23.87 -17.91 -7.67
C LEU A 446 23.64 -18.45 -9.09
N GLY A 447 22.68 -17.89 -9.83
CA GLY A 447 22.35 -18.24 -11.21
C GLY A 447 21.85 -19.66 -11.43
N VAL A 448 22.23 -20.25 -12.57
CA VAL A 448 21.81 -21.60 -12.99
C VAL A 448 22.07 -22.70 -11.93
N PRO A 449 23.18 -22.72 -11.16
CA PRO A 449 23.42 -23.71 -10.12
C PRO A 449 22.27 -23.93 -9.10
N ILE A 450 21.66 -22.87 -8.56
CA ILE A 450 20.54 -23.03 -7.62
C ILE A 450 19.29 -23.53 -8.35
N TYR A 451 19.05 -23.05 -9.57
CA TYR A 451 17.94 -23.48 -10.42
C TYR A 451 18.04 -24.96 -10.80
N ALA A 452 19.24 -25.42 -11.18
CA ALA A 452 19.56 -26.81 -11.48
C ALA A 452 19.36 -27.70 -10.24
N THR A 453 19.74 -27.23 -9.06
CA THR A 453 19.50 -27.94 -7.79
C THR A 453 18.00 -28.17 -7.58
N LEU A 454 17.17 -27.14 -7.77
CA LEU A 454 15.71 -27.26 -7.67
C LEU A 454 15.13 -28.22 -8.72
N CYS A 455 15.57 -28.15 -9.99
CA CYS A 455 15.17 -29.09 -11.05
C CYS A 455 15.55 -30.54 -10.72
N ASN A 456 16.72 -30.74 -10.11
CA ASN A 456 17.19 -32.05 -9.68
C ASN A 456 16.38 -32.62 -8.51
N THR A 457 15.83 -31.76 -7.65
CA THR A 457 14.95 -32.15 -6.55
C THR A 457 13.56 -32.59 -7.03
N VAL A 458 13.07 -32.10 -8.18
CA VAL A 458 11.79 -32.59 -8.71
C VAL A 458 11.89 -34.09 -9.02
N GLY A 459 10.94 -34.87 -8.50
CA GLY A 459 10.86 -36.32 -8.65
C GLY A 459 11.52 -37.14 -7.53
N THR A 460 12.06 -36.52 -6.48
CA THR A 460 12.61 -37.26 -5.31
C THR A 460 11.51 -37.78 -4.39
N ASP A 461 10.74 -36.88 -3.81
CA ASP A 461 9.53 -37.14 -3.02
C ASP A 461 8.49 -36.04 -3.25
N LEU A 462 7.25 -36.28 -2.83
CA LEU A 462 6.12 -35.41 -3.14
C LEU A 462 6.26 -34.00 -2.53
N THR A 463 6.72 -33.89 -1.28
CA THR A 463 6.76 -32.60 -0.56
C THR A 463 7.92 -31.74 -1.07
N GLN A 464 9.07 -32.34 -1.31
CA GLN A 464 10.22 -31.67 -1.93
C GLN A 464 9.93 -31.28 -3.38
N SER A 465 9.26 -32.15 -4.15
CA SER A 465 8.89 -31.84 -5.54
C SER A 465 7.92 -30.67 -5.61
N GLU A 466 6.92 -30.59 -4.72
CA GLU A 466 6.00 -29.45 -4.65
C GLU A 466 6.74 -28.15 -4.32
N ALA A 467 7.62 -28.17 -3.31
CA ALA A 467 8.36 -27.00 -2.89
C ALA A 467 9.32 -26.52 -3.99
N ALA A 468 9.99 -27.45 -4.68
CA ALA A 468 10.87 -27.16 -5.80
C ALA A 468 10.10 -26.56 -6.98
N LEU A 469 8.96 -27.14 -7.38
CA LEU A 469 8.12 -26.59 -8.45
C LEU A 469 7.58 -25.19 -8.11
N TYR A 470 7.21 -24.96 -6.84
CA TYR A 470 6.78 -23.65 -6.37
C TYR A 470 7.89 -22.60 -6.51
N LEU A 471 9.12 -22.91 -6.06
CA LEU A 471 10.25 -21.99 -6.19
C LEU A 471 10.69 -21.82 -7.65
N LEU A 472 10.72 -22.89 -8.44
CA LEU A 472 11.01 -22.82 -9.87
C LEU A 472 10.02 -21.89 -10.59
N HIS A 473 8.72 -22.01 -10.30
CA HIS A 473 7.72 -21.08 -10.80
C HIS A 473 8.05 -19.64 -10.42
N LYS A 474 8.30 -19.37 -9.14
CA LYS A 474 8.55 -18.02 -8.62
C LYS A 474 9.80 -17.38 -9.21
N ILE A 475 10.89 -18.11 -9.29
CA ILE A 475 12.13 -17.65 -9.93
C ILE A 475 11.89 -17.40 -11.43
N THR A 476 11.26 -18.34 -12.13
CA THR A 476 11.06 -18.23 -13.59
C THR A 476 10.16 -17.05 -13.97
N VAL A 477 9.19 -16.68 -13.14
CA VAL A 477 8.34 -15.47 -13.36
C VAL A 477 9.18 -14.19 -13.41
N ASP A 478 10.26 -14.10 -12.63
CA ASP A 478 11.07 -12.89 -12.49
C ASP A 478 12.19 -12.81 -13.56
N ILE A 479 12.47 -13.90 -14.25
CA ILE A 479 13.44 -13.92 -15.35
C ILE A 479 12.82 -13.27 -16.59
N GLN A 480 13.52 -12.30 -17.17
CA GLN A 480 13.15 -11.72 -18.45
C GLN A 480 13.60 -12.63 -19.60
N PHE A 481 12.66 -13.07 -20.42
CA PHE A 481 12.92 -13.83 -21.64
C PHE A 481 12.73 -12.92 -22.85
N PHE A 482 13.73 -12.81 -23.71
CA PHE A 482 13.61 -12.16 -25.01
C PHE A 482 13.24 -13.19 -26.07
N ASP A 483 12.29 -12.85 -26.96
CA ASP A 483 11.59 -13.80 -27.83
C ASP A 483 12.49 -14.55 -28.83
N ASP A 484 13.69 -14.04 -29.12
CA ASP A 484 14.59 -14.58 -30.16
C ASP A 484 15.70 -15.52 -29.64
N GLU A 485 15.84 -15.72 -28.33
CA GLU A 485 17.02 -16.39 -27.77
C GLU A 485 16.84 -17.90 -27.47
N GLY A 486 15.65 -18.48 -27.70
CA GLY A 486 15.31 -19.81 -27.18
C GLY A 486 16.13 -21.00 -27.71
N ASP A 487 16.68 -20.88 -28.93
CA ASP A 487 17.42 -21.96 -29.60
C ASP A 487 18.90 -21.63 -29.87
N ASP A 488 19.37 -20.43 -29.51
CA ASP A 488 20.78 -20.09 -29.63
C ASP A 488 21.54 -20.73 -28.46
N GLU A 489 22.50 -21.61 -28.75
CA GLU A 489 23.34 -22.23 -27.70
C GLU A 489 24.14 -21.19 -26.90
N ASN A 490 24.32 -19.98 -27.44
CA ASN A 490 24.98 -18.86 -26.76
C ASN A 490 24.01 -18.00 -25.94
N SER A 491 22.71 -18.29 -25.97
CA SER A 491 21.68 -17.59 -25.21
C SER A 491 21.83 -17.80 -23.70
N SER A 492 21.47 -16.77 -22.95
CA SER A 492 21.33 -16.83 -21.49
C SER A 492 20.25 -17.80 -21.02
N THR A 493 19.25 -18.10 -21.86
CA THR A 493 18.11 -18.98 -21.57
C THR A 493 18.39 -20.44 -21.85
N TYR A 494 19.38 -20.74 -22.71
CA TYR A 494 19.67 -22.12 -23.14
C TYR A 494 20.04 -23.06 -21.98
N PRO A 495 20.86 -22.67 -20.99
CA PRO A 495 21.12 -23.51 -19.81
C PRO A 495 19.85 -23.84 -19.01
N LEU A 496 18.91 -22.90 -18.90
CA LEU A 496 17.64 -23.11 -18.21
C LEU A 496 16.77 -24.12 -18.95
N ILE A 497 16.71 -24.04 -20.29
CA ILE A 497 15.97 -24.99 -21.12
C ILE A 497 16.46 -26.42 -20.88
N LEU A 498 17.79 -26.62 -20.77
CA LEU A 498 18.37 -27.94 -20.48
C LEU A 498 18.01 -28.44 -19.07
N GLU A 499 18.04 -27.58 -18.05
CA GLU A 499 17.65 -27.98 -16.69
C GLU A 499 16.15 -28.26 -16.56
N ILE A 500 15.30 -27.47 -17.24
CA ILE A 500 13.85 -27.70 -17.29
C ILE A 500 13.52 -29.01 -18.01
N ALA A 501 14.23 -29.34 -19.09
CA ALA A 501 14.03 -30.60 -19.80
C ALA A 501 14.18 -31.81 -18.87
N LYS A 502 15.16 -31.80 -17.95
CA LYS A 502 15.37 -32.86 -16.96
C LYS A 502 14.16 -33.06 -16.04
N VAL A 503 13.38 -32.00 -15.75
CA VAL A 503 12.15 -32.09 -14.96
C VAL A 503 11.09 -32.92 -15.71
N PHE A 504 10.94 -32.71 -17.02
CA PHE A 504 10.01 -33.47 -17.85
C PHE A 504 10.50 -34.91 -18.13
N GLU A 505 11.80 -35.12 -18.31
CA GLU A 505 12.40 -36.45 -18.49
C GLU A 505 12.13 -37.39 -17.30
N LYS A 506 11.98 -36.83 -16.10
CA LYS A 506 11.58 -37.56 -14.88
C LYS A 506 10.07 -37.87 -14.81
N ASN A 507 9.32 -37.63 -15.89
CA ASN A 507 7.88 -37.86 -15.99
C ASN A 507 7.05 -37.12 -14.93
N VAL A 508 7.38 -35.85 -14.63
CA VAL A 508 6.67 -35.03 -13.64
C VAL A 508 5.15 -34.95 -13.91
N LEU A 509 4.74 -34.94 -15.18
CA LEU A 509 3.33 -34.91 -15.56
C LEU A 509 2.59 -36.15 -15.04
N ALA A 510 3.15 -37.34 -15.27
CA ALA A 510 2.56 -38.58 -14.79
C ALA A 510 2.62 -38.70 -13.25
N LEU A 511 3.70 -38.19 -12.64
CA LEU A 511 3.84 -38.15 -11.18
C LEU A 511 2.72 -37.33 -10.52
N VAL A 512 2.44 -36.14 -11.05
CA VAL A 512 1.36 -35.26 -10.58
C VAL A 512 0.00 -35.86 -10.94
N GLU A 513 -0.14 -36.45 -12.13
CA GLU A 513 -1.40 -37.06 -12.55
C GLU A 513 -1.86 -38.18 -11.60
N ASN A 514 -0.93 -39.03 -11.15
CA ASN A 514 -1.22 -40.06 -10.15
C ASN A 514 -1.68 -39.49 -8.79
N HIS A 515 -1.42 -38.21 -8.55
CA HIS A 515 -1.78 -37.47 -7.34
C HIS A 515 -2.60 -36.22 -7.66
N ILE A 516 -3.42 -36.23 -8.72
CA ILE A 516 -4.17 -35.05 -9.20
C ILE A 516 -5.11 -34.48 -8.12
N GLY A 517 -5.52 -35.30 -7.16
CA GLY A 517 -6.29 -34.88 -5.98
C GLY A 517 -5.51 -34.04 -4.96
N ASN A 518 -4.17 -34.02 -5.02
CA ASN A 518 -3.36 -33.08 -4.24
C ASN A 518 -3.37 -31.72 -4.95
N GLU A 519 -4.25 -30.83 -4.49
CA GLU A 519 -4.45 -29.53 -5.12
C GLU A 519 -3.18 -28.66 -5.12
N TYR A 520 -2.36 -28.74 -4.07
CA TYR A 520 -1.14 -27.95 -3.95
C TYR A 520 -0.07 -28.38 -4.95
N PHE A 521 0.18 -29.68 -5.03
CA PHE A 521 1.17 -30.22 -5.97
C PHE A 521 0.76 -29.96 -7.42
N THR A 522 -0.51 -30.18 -7.72
CA THR A 522 -1.09 -29.88 -9.04
C THR A 522 -1.00 -28.39 -9.36
N THR A 523 -1.35 -27.53 -8.42
CA THR A 523 -1.27 -26.07 -8.59
C THR A 523 0.17 -25.60 -8.85
N SER A 524 1.16 -26.11 -8.11
CA SER A 524 2.57 -25.77 -8.31
C SER A 524 3.08 -26.17 -9.69
N LEU A 525 2.72 -27.37 -10.18
CA LEU A 525 3.05 -27.77 -11.55
C LEU A 525 2.34 -26.89 -12.59
N LEU A 526 1.03 -26.65 -12.45
CA LEU A 526 0.28 -25.83 -13.40
C LEU A 526 0.81 -24.40 -13.51
N ASN A 527 1.17 -23.80 -12.37
CA ASN A 527 1.77 -22.48 -12.32
C ASN A 527 3.18 -22.48 -12.93
N PHE A 528 4.01 -23.49 -12.66
CA PHE A 528 5.31 -23.63 -13.29
C PHE A 528 5.17 -23.74 -14.81
N ILE A 529 4.34 -24.65 -15.33
CA ILE A 529 4.09 -24.81 -16.77
C ILE A 529 3.60 -23.49 -17.39
N SER A 530 2.81 -22.68 -16.67
CA SER A 530 2.27 -21.41 -17.17
C SER A 530 3.31 -20.33 -17.47
N VAL A 531 4.56 -20.53 -17.03
CA VAL A 531 5.69 -19.62 -17.28
C VAL A 531 6.79 -20.24 -18.14
N LEU A 532 6.50 -21.40 -18.73
CA LEU A 532 7.37 -22.10 -19.68
C LEU A 532 7.09 -21.87 -21.18
N PRO A 533 6.34 -20.84 -21.66
CA PRO A 533 6.20 -20.67 -23.11
C PRO A 533 7.52 -20.54 -23.87
N PHE A 534 8.54 -19.84 -23.33
CA PHE A 534 9.87 -19.78 -23.93
C PHE A 534 10.51 -21.18 -24.09
N PHE A 535 10.30 -22.08 -23.12
CA PHE A 535 10.76 -23.45 -23.19
C PHE A 535 10.01 -24.21 -24.29
N PHE A 536 8.68 -24.08 -24.36
CA PHE A 536 7.87 -24.73 -25.40
C PHE A 536 8.10 -24.20 -26.82
N LYS A 537 8.60 -22.96 -26.96
CA LYS A 537 9.09 -22.41 -28.24
C LYS A 537 10.36 -23.12 -28.73
N SER A 538 11.24 -23.52 -27.82
CA SER A 538 12.52 -24.17 -28.16
C SER A 538 12.34 -25.56 -28.77
N LYS A 539 13.34 -26.00 -29.55
CA LYS A 539 13.37 -27.37 -30.10
C LYS A 539 13.24 -28.43 -29.02
N THR A 540 13.97 -28.28 -27.92
CA THR A 540 13.98 -29.23 -26.79
C THR A 540 12.65 -29.27 -26.06
N GLY A 541 11.97 -28.13 -25.87
CA GLY A 541 10.70 -28.10 -25.16
C GLY A 541 9.49 -28.46 -26.01
N SER A 542 9.54 -28.23 -27.32
CA SER A 542 8.43 -28.52 -28.24
C SER A 542 7.94 -29.98 -28.19
N GLN A 543 8.83 -30.94 -27.92
CA GLN A 543 8.50 -32.36 -27.77
C GLN A 543 7.60 -32.65 -26.55
N TYR A 544 7.60 -31.78 -25.53
CA TYR A 544 6.80 -31.91 -24.32
C TYR A 544 5.46 -31.17 -24.41
N LEU A 545 5.20 -30.45 -25.51
CA LEU A 545 3.98 -29.66 -25.69
C LEU A 545 2.72 -30.53 -25.74
N ALA A 546 2.72 -31.60 -26.55
CA ALA A 546 1.57 -32.50 -26.67
C ALA A 546 1.20 -33.16 -25.32
N PRO A 547 2.16 -33.81 -24.61
CA PRO A 547 1.87 -34.38 -23.29
C PRO A 547 1.40 -33.34 -22.25
N SER A 548 1.95 -32.12 -22.28
CA SER A 548 1.49 -31.04 -21.40
C SER A 548 0.05 -30.62 -21.71
N PHE A 549 -0.33 -30.50 -22.99
CA PHE A 549 -1.71 -30.17 -23.39
C PHE A 549 -2.69 -31.26 -22.97
N ASP A 550 -2.35 -32.54 -23.19
CA ASP A 550 -3.19 -33.66 -22.75
C ASP A 550 -3.41 -33.64 -21.24
N PHE A 551 -2.36 -33.37 -20.46
CA PHE A 551 -2.46 -33.20 -19.01
C PHE A 551 -3.36 -32.02 -18.64
N LEU A 552 -3.17 -30.85 -19.25
CA LEU A 552 -3.96 -29.65 -18.96
C LEU A 552 -5.45 -29.85 -19.24
N PHE A 553 -5.80 -30.43 -20.39
CA PHE A 553 -7.20 -30.74 -20.71
C PHE A 553 -7.78 -31.83 -19.82
N ARG A 554 -6.98 -32.81 -19.39
CA ARG A 554 -7.40 -33.80 -18.38
C ARG A 554 -7.74 -33.12 -17.06
N VAL A 555 -6.95 -32.17 -16.59
CA VAL A 555 -7.27 -31.38 -15.38
C VAL A 555 -8.58 -30.61 -15.56
N ILE A 556 -8.78 -29.94 -16.71
CA ILE A 556 -10.00 -29.18 -17.01
C ILE A 556 -11.25 -30.06 -17.01
N THR A 557 -11.17 -31.25 -17.63
CA THR A 557 -12.31 -32.17 -17.80
C THR A 557 -12.62 -32.98 -16.53
N THR A 558 -11.60 -33.35 -15.76
CA THR A 558 -11.74 -34.17 -14.55
C THR A 558 -12.34 -33.37 -13.39
N HIS A 559 -11.94 -32.10 -13.24
CA HIS A 559 -12.41 -31.22 -12.18
C HIS A 559 -13.49 -30.27 -12.71
N LYS A 560 -14.77 -30.62 -12.52
CA LYS A 560 -15.89 -29.79 -13.01
C LYS A 560 -16.12 -28.49 -12.22
N LYS A 561 -15.59 -28.39 -10.98
CA LYS A 561 -15.68 -27.22 -10.09
C LYS A 561 -14.41 -27.10 -9.27
N GLY A 562 -13.97 -25.87 -8.97
CA GLY A 562 -12.79 -25.57 -8.16
C GLY A 562 -11.74 -24.74 -8.91
N ASN A 563 -10.62 -24.46 -8.25
CA ASN A 563 -9.58 -23.57 -8.80
C ASN A 563 -8.68 -24.24 -9.85
N LEU A 564 -8.44 -25.55 -9.75
CA LEU A 564 -7.58 -26.29 -10.68
C LEU A 564 -7.95 -26.15 -12.17
N PRO A 565 -9.20 -26.35 -12.62
CA PRO A 565 -9.56 -26.18 -14.03
C PRO A 565 -9.43 -24.71 -14.50
N LEU A 566 -9.62 -23.75 -13.60
CA LEU A 566 -9.38 -22.32 -13.88
C LEU A 566 -7.89 -22.01 -14.02
N ILE A 567 -7.02 -22.63 -13.22
CA ILE A 567 -5.57 -22.46 -13.36
C ILE A 567 -5.10 -23.14 -14.65
N ALA A 568 -5.56 -24.37 -14.93
CA ALA A 568 -5.20 -25.12 -16.12
C ALA A 568 -5.63 -24.40 -17.41
N SER A 569 -6.85 -23.86 -17.48
CA SER A 569 -7.30 -23.08 -18.64
C SER A 569 -6.50 -21.78 -18.83
N ARG A 570 -6.06 -21.13 -17.74
CA ARG A 570 -5.14 -19.98 -17.82
C ARG A 570 -3.78 -20.40 -18.35
N THR A 571 -3.28 -21.56 -17.93
CA THR A 571 -2.01 -22.12 -18.42
C THR A 571 -2.10 -22.44 -19.91
N VAL A 572 -3.18 -23.08 -20.37
CA VAL A 572 -3.44 -23.29 -21.81
C VAL A 572 -3.45 -21.95 -22.53
N PHE A 573 -4.21 -20.97 -22.03
CA PHE A 573 -4.30 -19.65 -22.62
C PHE A 573 -2.94 -18.97 -22.83
N ARG A 574 -2.06 -18.97 -21.80
CA ARG A 574 -0.72 -18.39 -21.90
C ARG A 574 0.17 -19.12 -22.90
N ILE A 575 0.20 -20.46 -22.85
CA ILE A 575 1.00 -21.24 -23.81
C ILE A 575 0.49 -20.97 -25.23
N CYS A 576 -0.82 -20.87 -25.41
CA CYS A 576 -1.41 -20.56 -26.69
C CYS A 576 -1.00 -19.19 -27.19
N GLN A 577 -1.04 -18.13 -26.39
CA GLN A 577 -0.64 -16.77 -26.81
C GLN A 577 0.85 -16.67 -27.17
N ASP A 578 1.70 -17.36 -26.43
CA ASP A 578 3.14 -17.19 -26.59
C ASP A 578 3.70 -18.19 -27.61
N ALA A 579 3.20 -19.42 -27.70
CA ALA A 579 3.71 -20.47 -28.59
C ALA A 579 2.73 -20.82 -29.73
N GLU A 580 1.98 -19.84 -30.25
CA GLU A 580 0.92 -20.01 -31.26
C GLU A 580 1.36 -20.84 -32.47
N GLU A 581 2.56 -20.58 -33.02
CA GLU A 581 3.04 -21.24 -34.24
C GLU A 581 3.33 -22.74 -34.03
N ASN A 582 3.87 -23.12 -32.87
CA ASN A 582 4.14 -24.52 -32.53
C ASN A 582 2.86 -25.32 -32.26
N LEU A 583 1.72 -24.63 -32.09
CA LEU A 583 0.43 -25.23 -31.75
C LEU A 583 -0.50 -25.45 -32.95
N ILE A 584 -0.12 -25.00 -34.15
CA ILE A 584 -0.88 -25.23 -35.39
C ILE A 584 -1.31 -26.70 -35.58
N PRO A 585 -0.46 -27.72 -35.30
CA PRO A 585 -0.86 -29.13 -35.43
C PRO A 585 -2.05 -29.56 -34.54
N PHE A 586 -2.31 -28.83 -33.44
CA PHE A 586 -3.37 -29.15 -32.47
C PHE A 586 -4.71 -28.49 -32.80
N LEU A 587 -4.77 -27.61 -33.81
CA LEU A 587 -5.98 -26.88 -34.21
C LEU A 587 -7.21 -27.79 -34.41
N PRO A 588 -7.14 -28.95 -35.10
CA PRO A 588 -8.32 -29.79 -35.30
C PRO A 588 -8.90 -30.33 -33.99
N GLN A 589 -8.05 -30.70 -33.03
CA GLN A 589 -8.49 -31.20 -31.73
C GLN A 589 -9.05 -30.07 -30.87
N LEU A 590 -8.40 -28.90 -30.88
CA LEU A 590 -8.87 -27.71 -30.16
C LEU A 590 -10.22 -27.21 -30.69
N GLU A 591 -10.46 -27.28 -31.99
CA GLU A 591 -11.75 -26.94 -32.59
C GLU A 591 -12.89 -27.81 -32.05
N LEU A 592 -12.67 -29.13 -31.99
CA LEU A 592 -13.67 -30.06 -31.43
C LEU A 592 -13.96 -29.76 -29.96
N VAL A 593 -12.91 -29.53 -29.16
CA VAL A 593 -13.04 -29.18 -27.74
C VAL A 593 -13.79 -27.86 -27.57
N LEU A 594 -13.43 -26.83 -28.35
CA LEU A 594 -14.09 -25.53 -28.29
C LEU A 594 -15.58 -25.64 -28.66
N VAL A 595 -15.92 -26.34 -29.73
CA VAL A 595 -17.31 -26.52 -30.15
C VAL A 595 -18.11 -27.24 -29.07
N GLU A 596 -17.56 -28.30 -28.46
CA GLU A 596 -18.20 -28.97 -27.33
C GLU A 596 -18.39 -28.02 -26.13
N MET A 597 -17.37 -27.19 -25.82
CA MET A 597 -17.43 -26.22 -24.72
C MET A 597 -18.45 -25.11 -24.94
N LEU A 598 -18.54 -24.61 -26.18
CA LEU A 598 -19.54 -23.62 -26.57
C LEU A 598 -20.95 -24.19 -26.48
N GLN A 599 -21.15 -25.49 -26.73
CA GLN A 599 -22.47 -26.13 -26.69
C GLN A 599 -22.90 -26.58 -25.29
N ASN A 600 -21.99 -26.63 -24.31
CA ASN A 600 -22.24 -27.17 -22.98
C ASN A 600 -22.31 -26.06 -21.91
N PRO A 601 -23.51 -25.73 -21.39
CA PRO A 601 -23.69 -24.72 -20.34
C PRO A 601 -23.03 -25.09 -19.00
N ALA A 602 -22.71 -26.36 -18.75
CA ALA A 602 -22.15 -26.80 -17.47
C ALA A 602 -20.66 -26.48 -17.30
N ILE A 603 -19.98 -26.07 -18.37
CA ILE A 603 -18.57 -25.66 -18.33
C ILE A 603 -18.47 -24.22 -17.86
N ASP A 604 -17.47 -23.95 -17.02
CA ASP A 604 -17.21 -22.62 -16.49
C ASP A 604 -17.00 -21.58 -17.61
N ASN A 605 -17.60 -20.41 -17.42
CA ASN A 605 -17.63 -19.33 -18.40
C ASN A 605 -16.24 -18.84 -18.77
N VAL A 606 -15.35 -18.69 -17.78
CA VAL A 606 -13.98 -18.18 -17.99
C VAL A 606 -13.14 -19.18 -18.78
N ILE A 607 -13.37 -20.48 -18.60
CA ILE A 607 -12.69 -21.52 -19.38
C ILE A 607 -13.11 -21.41 -20.85
N ARG A 608 -14.42 -21.29 -21.12
CA ARG A 608 -14.96 -21.14 -22.47
C ARG A 608 -14.38 -19.91 -23.18
N GLU A 609 -14.32 -18.78 -22.49
CA GLU A 609 -13.72 -17.53 -22.98
C GLU A 609 -12.24 -17.72 -23.36
N ARG A 610 -11.43 -18.29 -22.45
CA ARG A 610 -9.99 -18.50 -22.68
C ARG A 610 -9.70 -19.45 -23.84
N ILE A 611 -10.44 -20.56 -23.93
CA ILE A 611 -10.24 -21.53 -25.01
C ILE A 611 -10.69 -20.95 -26.36
N THR A 612 -11.72 -20.10 -26.38
CA THR A 612 -12.12 -19.35 -27.58
C THR A 612 -10.98 -18.45 -28.07
N ASN A 613 -10.40 -17.65 -27.17
CA ASN A 613 -9.24 -16.81 -27.51
C ASN A 613 -8.07 -17.66 -28.02
N SER A 614 -7.69 -18.69 -27.27
CA SER A 614 -6.58 -19.58 -27.60
C SER A 614 -6.70 -20.18 -28.99
N TYR A 615 -7.90 -20.65 -29.37
CA TYR A 615 -8.14 -21.20 -30.68
C TYR A 615 -7.95 -20.16 -31.79
N ILE A 616 -8.56 -18.98 -31.65
CA ILE A 616 -8.46 -17.91 -32.66
C ILE A 616 -7.02 -17.41 -32.81
N SER A 617 -6.30 -17.26 -31.70
CA SER A 617 -4.89 -16.85 -31.69
C SER A 617 -4.01 -17.80 -32.51
N ILE A 618 -4.17 -19.12 -32.33
CA ILE A 618 -3.45 -20.12 -33.13
C ILE A 618 -3.90 -20.11 -34.60
N VAL A 619 -5.18 -19.88 -34.90
CA VAL A 619 -5.63 -19.75 -36.30
C VAL A 619 -5.00 -18.51 -36.96
N ARG A 620 -4.94 -17.39 -36.24
CA ARG A 620 -4.32 -16.14 -36.70
C ARG A 620 -2.83 -16.33 -37.00
N SER A 621 -2.10 -17.11 -36.19
CA SER A 621 -0.67 -17.38 -36.38
C SER A 621 -0.32 -18.09 -37.70
N ARG A 622 -1.30 -18.70 -38.37
CA ARG A 622 -1.13 -19.23 -39.73
C ARG A 622 -0.95 -18.14 -40.80
N LYS A 623 -1.29 -16.88 -40.49
CA LYS A 623 -1.15 -15.71 -41.37
C LYS A 623 -1.95 -15.83 -42.68
N ILE A 624 -3.10 -16.52 -42.65
CA ILE A 624 -4.02 -16.72 -43.79
C ILE A 624 -5.39 -16.12 -43.46
N ALA A 625 -5.71 -14.97 -44.06
CA ALA A 625 -6.95 -14.23 -43.75
C ALA A 625 -8.23 -15.00 -44.08
N SER A 626 -8.26 -15.75 -45.18
CA SER A 626 -9.44 -16.54 -45.58
C SER A 626 -9.77 -17.63 -44.57
N GLU A 627 -8.77 -18.35 -44.09
CA GLU A 627 -8.94 -19.38 -43.07
C GLU A 627 -9.39 -18.77 -41.74
N LEU A 628 -8.76 -17.67 -41.31
CA LEU A 628 -9.18 -16.94 -40.11
C LEU A 628 -10.65 -16.53 -40.21
N GLY A 629 -11.07 -15.97 -41.35
CA GLY A 629 -12.45 -15.60 -41.59
C GLY A 629 -13.42 -16.80 -41.56
N GLU A 630 -13.08 -17.90 -42.21
CA GLU A 630 -13.87 -19.14 -42.20
C GLU A 630 -14.08 -19.68 -40.77
N LYS A 631 -13.01 -19.68 -39.96
CA LYS A 631 -13.06 -20.17 -38.58
C LYS A 631 -13.84 -19.25 -37.65
N ILE A 632 -13.67 -17.93 -37.78
CA ILE A 632 -14.49 -16.95 -37.05
C ILE A 632 -15.97 -17.14 -37.40
N PHE A 633 -16.29 -17.25 -38.69
CA PHE A 633 -17.67 -17.47 -39.14
C PHE A 633 -18.28 -18.74 -38.54
N ALA A 634 -17.55 -19.86 -38.57
CA ALA A 634 -18.02 -21.11 -37.99
C ALA A 634 -18.31 -21.00 -36.48
N ILE A 635 -17.43 -20.34 -35.71
CA ILE A 635 -17.63 -20.13 -34.27
C ILE A 635 -18.82 -19.22 -34.00
N LEU A 636 -18.94 -18.11 -34.74
CA LEU A 636 -20.07 -17.19 -34.63
C LEU A 636 -21.40 -17.90 -34.95
N GLN A 637 -21.42 -18.83 -35.91
CA GLN A 637 -22.60 -19.66 -36.18
C GLN A 637 -22.96 -20.58 -35.01
N VAL A 638 -21.97 -21.21 -34.37
CA VAL A 638 -22.21 -22.03 -33.18
C VAL A 638 -22.80 -21.19 -32.05
N ILE A 639 -22.25 -19.98 -31.82
CA ILE A 639 -22.74 -19.04 -30.82
C ILE A 639 -24.20 -18.64 -31.11
N ASP A 640 -24.53 -18.27 -32.34
CA ASP A 640 -25.90 -17.88 -32.71
C ASP A 640 -26.90 -19.04 -32.58
N GLN A 641 -26.49 -20.26 -32.93
CA GLN A 641 -27.30 -21.46 -32.74
C GLN A 641 -27.60 -21.73 -31.27
N GLN A 642 -26.65 -21.50 -30.36
CA GLN A 642 -26.89 -21.66 -28.93
C GLN A 642 -27.72 -20.52 -28.36
N ARG A 643 -27.47 -19.28 -28.77
CA ARG A 643 -28.30 -18.12 -28.42
C ARG A 643 -29.78 -18.38 -28.70
N GLY A 644 -30.11 -18.92 -29.87
CA GLY A 644 -31.49 -19.25 -30.25
C GLY A 644 -32.18 -20.28 -29.35
N LYS A 645 -31.43 -21.03 -28.54
CA LYS A 645 -31.94 -22.01 -27.57
C LYS A 645 -32.07 -21.44 -26.15
N ILE A 646 -31.56 -20.23 -25.90
CA ILE A 646 -31.60 -19.59 -24.59
C ILE A 646 -32.96 -18.91 -24.43
N ASN A 647 -33.80 -19.53 -23.62
CA ASN A 647 -35.17 -19.10 -23.34
C ASN A 647 -35.50 -19.13 -21.83
N ASP A 648 -34.52 -19.47 -20.99
CA ASP A 648 -34.64 -19.60 -19.55
C ASP A 648 -33.64 -18.66 -18.86
N GLU A 649 -34.07 -18.00 -17.79
CA GLU A 649 -33.24 -17.19 -16.89
C GLU A 649 -32.09 -18.01 -16.28
N SER A 650 -32.27 -19.32 -16.09
CA SER A 650 -31.20 -20.20 -15.56
C SER A 650 -29.97 -20.29 -16.47
N LEU A 651 -30.09 -19.91 -17.74
CA LEU A 651 -29.01 -19.91 -18.73
C LEU A 651 -28.43 -18.51 -18.98
N GLU A 652 -28.78 -17.53 -18.14
CA GLU A 652 -28.30 -16.14 -18.26
C GLU A 652 -26.77 -16.05 -18.26
N ASP A 653 -26.10 -16.64 -17.27
CA ASP A 653 -24.63 -16.64 -17.16
C ASP A 653 -23.95 -17.28 -18.37
N TYR A 654 -24.55 -18.35 -18.88
CA TYR A 654 -24.09 -18.99 -20.10
C TYR A 654 -24.24 -18.07 -21.31
N ALA A 655 -25.37 -17.36 -21.43
CA ALA A 655 -25.59 -16.39 -22.50
C ALA A 655 -24.58 -15.22 -22.45
N ILE A 656 -24.30 -14.71 -21.25
CA ILE A 656 -23.27 -13.67 -21.02
C ILE A 656 -21.90 -14.18 -21.48
N SER A 657 -21.55 -15.43 -21.14
CA SER A 657 -20.29 -16.04 -21.57
C SER A 657 -20.16 -16.16 -23.09
N LEU A 658 -21.27 -16.37 -23.82
CA LEU A 658 -21.25 -16.42 -25.28
C LEU A 658 -20.92 -15.05 -25.89
N VAL A 659 -21.44 -13.96 -25.31
CA VAL A 659 -21.05 -12.59 -25.69
C VAL A 659 -19.58 -12.35 -25.36
N ALA A 660 -19.13 -12.79 -24.18
CA ALA A 660 -17.72 -12.69 -23.80
C ALA A 660 -16.80 -13.50 -24.73
N CYS A 661 -17.26 -14.63 -25.28
CA CYS A 661 -16.51 -15.36 -26.30
C CYS A 661 -16.33 -14.52 -27.58
N ILE A 662 -17.33 -13.74 -28.01
CA ILE A 662 -17.19 -12.80 -29.14
C ILE A 662 -16.16 -11.71 -28.82
N ASP A 663 -16.18 -11.18 -27.61
CA ASP A 663 -15.17 -10.23 -27.11
C ASP A 663 -13.76 -10.83 -27.15
N GLU A 664 -13.62 -12.10 -26.75
CA GLU A 664 -12.34 -12.82 -26.82
C GLU A 664 -11.88 -13.13 -28.25
N ILE A 665 -12.79 -13.38 -29.20
CA ILE A 665 -12.44 -13.45 -30.64
C ILE A 665 -11.84 -12.11 -31.08
N GLY A 666 -12.46 -10.98 -30.68
CA GLY A 666 -11.96 -9.64 -31.00
C GLY A 666 -10.55 -9.40 -30.50
N LYS A 667 -10.28 -9.73 -29.23
CA LYS A 667 -8.94 -9.61 -28.63
C LYS A 667 -7.91 -10.50 -29.32
N ALA A 668 -8.28 -11.75 -29.63
CA ALA A 668 -7.39 -12.70 -30.29
C ALA A 668 -7.08 -12.35 -31.75
N CYS A 669 -7.95 -11.59 -32.42
CA CYS A 669 -7.74 -11.15 -33.81
C CYS A 669 -6.78 -9.98 -33.96
N ALA A 670 -6.55 -9.19 -32.90
CA ALA A 670 -5.73 -7.99 -32.95
C ALA A 670 -4.31 -8.33 -33.42
N TYR A 671 -3.77 -7.61 -34.40
CA TYR A 671 -2.39 -7.81 -34.86
C TYR A 671 -1.36 -7.22 -33.89
N PRO A 672 -0.11 -7.71 -33.87
CA PRO A 672 1.00 -7.06 -33.17
C PRO A 672 1.21 -5.62 -33.66
N GLU A 673 1.79 -4.75 -32.82
CA GLU A 673 2.02 -3.33 -33.15
C GLU A 673 2.89 -3.16 -34.41
N GLU A 674 3.93 -4.00 -34.55
CA GLU A 674 4.86 -4.00 -35.69
C GLU A 674 4.40 -5.01 -36.77
N ILE A 675 3.26 -4.70 -37.41
CA ILE A 675 2.64 -5.61 -38.38
C ILE A 675 3.53 -5.96 -39.58
N ASP A 676 4.44 -5.06 -39.96
CA ASP A 676 5.36 -5.25 -41.08
C ASP A 676 6.47 -6.28 -40.77
N GLU A 677 6.74 -6.55 -39.49
CA GLU A 677 7.62 -7.66 -39.05
C GLU A 677 6.86 -8.99 -38.97
N TYR A 678 5.55 -8.91 -38.69
CA TYR A 678 4.69 -10.09 -38.55
C TYR A 678 4.25 -10.69 -39.89
N LEU A 679 3.89 -9.85 -40.88
CA LEU A 679 3.45 -10.26 -42.22
C LEU A 679 4.43 -9.78 -43.29
N ASN A 680 4.74 -10.63 -44.26
CA ASN A 680 5.47 -10.17 -45.45
C ASN A 680 4.57 -9.31 -46.36
N GLU A 681 5.17 -8.56 -47.30
CA GLU A 681 4.45 -7.62 -48.17
C GLU A 681 3.28 -8.27 -48.93
N ASP A 682 3.48 -9.48 -49.46
CA ASP A 682 2.45 -10.21 -50.21
C ASP A 682 1.29 -10.62 -49.30
N GLN A 683 1.58 -11.16 -48.10
CA GLN A 683 0.57 -11.51 -47.09
C GLN A 683 -0.21 -10.28 -46.65
N LEU A 684 0.46 -9.15 -46.40
CA LEU A 684 -0.17 -7.91 -45.99
C LEU A 684 -1.16 -7.42 -47.05
N GLN A 685 -0.81 -7.49 -48.34
CA GLN A 685 -1.72 -7.13 -49.42
C GLN A 685 -2.92 -8.07 -49.51
N GLN A 686 -2.71 -9.37 -49.36
CA GLN A 686 -3.80 -10.37 -49.36
C GLN A 686 -4.76 -10.18 -48.19
N VAL A 687 -4.23 -9.95 -46.98
CA VAL A 687 -5.03 -9.69 -45.77
C VAL A 687 -5.87 -8.42 -45.94
N LYS A 688 -5.25 -7.33 -46.43
CA LYS A 688 -5.96 -6.08 -46.73
C LYS A 688 -7.06 -6.30 -47.77
N ALA A 689 -6.78 -7.00 -48.86
CA ALA A 689 -7.77 -7.27 -49.90
C ALA A 689 -8.97 -8.05 -49.34
N TYR A 690 -8.70 -9.12 -48.57
CA TYR A 690 -9.73 -9.96 -47.99
C TYR A 690 -10.64 -9.21 -47.02
N TRP A 691 -10.09 -8.47 -46.05
CA TRP A 691 -10.91 -7.78 -45.05
C TRP A 691 -11.63 -6.55 -45.59
N ASN A 692 -11.09 -5.90 -46.64
CA ASN A 692 -11.80 -4.84 -47.35
C ASN A 692 -13.05 -5.38 -48.07
N GLU A 693 -12.95 -6.55 -48.72
CA GLU A 693 -14.09 -7.21 -49.37
C GLU A 693 -15.06 -7.82 -48.34
N ASP A 694 -14.54 -8.42 -47.26
CA ASP A 694 -15.27 -9.18 -46.23
C ASP A 694 -16.29 -10.16 -46.85
N PRO A 695 -15.82 -11.17 -47.62
CA PRO A 695 -16.70 -12.03 -48.42
C PRO A 695 -17.70 -12.83 -47.57
N SER A 696 -17.32 -13.17 -46.34
CA SER A 696 -18.18 -13.89 -45.38
C SER A 696 -19.06 -12.96 -44.55
N GLN A 697 -19.04 -11.65 -44.79
CA GLN A 697 -19.81 -10.62 -44.10
C GLN A 697 -19.66 -10.68 -42.57
N ILE A 698 -18.46 -10.96 -42.09
CA ILE A 698 -18.17 -11.19 -40.67
C ILE A 698 -18.50 -9.95 -39.84
N ARG A 699 -18.17 -8.75 -40.34
CA ARG A 699 -18.49 -7.48 -39.65
C ARG A 699 -19.99 -7.33 -39.44
N SER A 700 -20.79 -7.66 -40.46
CA SER A 700 -22.26 -7.63 -40.35
C SER A 700 -22.78 -8.69 -39.39
N LEU A 701 -22.20 -9.89 -39.39
CA LEU A 701 -22.62 -10.98 -38.51
C LEU A 701 -22.37 -10.62 -37.04
N ILE A 702 -21.21 -10.05 -36.72
CA ILE A 702 -20.87 -9.59 -35.36
C ILE A 702 -21.88 -8.51 -34.90
N LEU A 703 -22.17 -7.51 -35.73
CA LEU A 703 -23.13 -6.46 -35.40
C LEU A 703 -24.56 -7.00 -35.19
N GLN A 704 -24.97 -7.98 -36.00
CA GLN A 704 -26.27 -8.65 -35.82
C GLN A 704 -26.33 -9.40 -34.49
N GLN A 705 -25.25 -10.10 -34.12
CA GLN A 705 -25.17 -10.81 -32.84
C GLN A 705 -25.14 -9.85 -31.65
N LEU A 706 -24.37 -8.76 -31.74
CA LEU A 706 -24.36 -7.71 -30.72
C LEU A 706 -25.76 -7.14 -30.49
N ARG A 707 -26.48 -6.80 -31.56
CA ARG A 707 -27.86 -6.34 -31.48
C ARG A 707 -28.77 -7.40 -30.83
N ALA A 708 -28.65 -8.64 -31.28
CA ALA A 708 -29.43 -9.76 -30.78
C ALA A 708 -29.25 -10.01 -29.27
N PHE A 709 -28.02 -9.92 -28.76
CA PHE A 709 -27.71 -10.10 -27.35
C PHE A 709 -27.99 -8.85 -26.52
N SER A 710 -27.63 -7.67 -27.01
CA SER A 710 -27.60 -6.43 -26.22
C SER A 710 -28.87 -5.59 -26.30
N LEU A 711 -29.69 -5.74 -27.35
CA LEU A 711 -30.88 -4.91 -27.58
C LEU A 711 -32.15 -5.74 -27.70
N ASP A 712 -32.13 -6.81 -28.51
CA ASP A 712 -33.35 -7.56 -28.83
C ASP A 712 -33.72 -8.59 -27.73
N SER A 713 -32.77 -8.99 -26.89
CA SER A 713 -32.99 -9.98 -25.82
C SER A 713 -33.45 -9.30 -24.52
N PRO A 714 -34.69 -9.53 -24.05
CA PRO A 714 -35.19 -8.93 -22.82
C PRO A 714 -34.42 -9.42 -21.57
N LEU A 715 -33.88 -10.64 -21.61
CA LEU A 715 -33.09 -11.21 -20.51
C LEU A 715 -31.75 -10.49 -20.31
N LEU A 716 -31.17 -9.95 -21.39
CA LEU A 716 -29.79 -9.46 -21.43
C LEU A 716 -29.68 -7.96 -21.67
N ALA A 717 -30.72 -7.32 -22.21
CA ALA A 717 -30.66 -5.92 -22.63
C ALA A 717 -30.34 -4.95 -21.49
N GLU A 718 -30.78 -5.23 -20.25
CA GLU A 718 -30.51 -4.36 -19.09
C GLU A 718 -29.21 -4.72 -18.35
N LYS A 719 -28.54 -5.81 -18.73
CA LYS A 719 -27.38 -6.35 -18.00
C LYS A 719 -26.13 -5.55 -18.31
N THR A 720 -25.54 -4.98 -17.25
CA THR A 720 -24.32 -4.16 -17.31
C THR A 720 -23.15 -4.88 -17.98
N ILE A 721 -22.91 -6.14 -17.61
CA ILE A 721 -21.81 -6.95 -18.16
C ILE A 721 -21.96 -7.17 -19.68
N VAL A 722 -23.18 -7.29 -20.19
CA VAL A 722 -23.43 -7.41 -21.64
C VAL A 722 -23.08 -6.10 -22.34
N THR A 723 -23.49 -4.96 -21.76
CA THR A 723 -23.13 -3.64 -22.28
C THR A 723 -21.61 -3.45 -22.31
N GLU A 724 -20.92 -3.79 -21.23
CA GLU A 724 -19.45 -3.76 -21.13
C GLU A 724 -18.79 -4.56 -22.25
N LYS A 725 -19.15 -5.85 -22.40
CA LYS A 725 -18.57 -6.73 -23.43
C LYS A 725 -18.87 -6.23 -24.84
N CYS A 726 -20.08 -5.76 -25.11
CA CYS A 726 -20.42 -5.17 -26.40
C CYS A 726 -19.62 -3.90 -26.69
N CYS A 727 -19.43 -3.03 -25.70
CA CYS A 727 -18.57 -1.86 -25.85
C CYS A 727 -17.11 -2.25 -26.08
N SER A 728 -16.61 -3.33 -25.45
CA SER A 728 -15.27 -3.87 -25.68
C SER A 728 -15.11 -4.39 -27.12
N ILE A 729 -16.08 -5.17 -27.61
CA ILE A 729 -16.12 -5.67 -28.99
C ILE A 729 -16.05 -4.53 -30.01
N LEU A 730 -16.82 -3.46 -29.80
CA LEU A 730 -16.80 -2.29 -30.68
C LEU A 730 -15.49 -1.52 -30.63
N LYS A 731 -14.74 -1.60 -29.52
CA LYS A 731 -13.42 -0.98 -29.36
C LYS A 731 -12.28 -1.79 -29.96
N SER A 732 -12.44 -3.10 -30.15
CA SER A 732 -11.35 -4.01 -30.56
C SER A 732 -10.62 -3.52 -31.82
N GLY A 733 -11.34 -2.93 -32.78
CA GLY A 733 -10.76 -2.42 -34.02
C GLY A 733 -10.17 -1.00 -33.98
N PHE A 734 -10.23 -0.25 -32.87
CA PHE A 734 -9.88 1.19 -32.87
C PHE A 734 -8.39 1.47 -33.13
N ASN A 735 -7.52 0.59 -32.65
CA ASN A 735 -6.07 0.76 -32.77
C ASN A 735 -5.45 -0.21 -33.79
N GLU A 736 -6.26 -0.90 -34.60
CA GLU A 736 -5.73 -1.83 -35.59
C GLU A 736 -5.03 -1.07 -36.74
N PRO A 737 -3.81 -1.48 -37.15
CA PRO A 737 -3.06 -0.81 -38.22
C PRO A 737 -3.67 -1.04 -39.61
N ILE A 738 -4.51 -2.07 -39.75
CA ILE A 738 -5.20 -2.45 -40.98
C ILE A 738 -6.66 -2.79 -40.66
N VAL A 739 -7.53 -2.74 -41.68
CA VAL A 739 -8.93 -3.16 -41.54
C VAL A 739 -8.98 -4.65 -41.22
N GLY A 740 -9.72 -5.01 -40.18
CA GLY A 740 -9.95 -6.37 -39.70
C GLY A 740 -11.44 -6.69 -39.44
N PRO A 741 -11.73 -7.87 -38.86
CA PRO A 741 -13.10 -8.33 -38.61
C PRO A 741 -13.87 -7.48 -37.58
N PHE A 742 -13.18 -6.69 -36.76
CA PHE A 742 -13.77 -5.83 -35.72
C PHE A 742 -13.61 -4.34 -36.01
N THR A 743 -13.22 -3.97 -37.23
CA THR A 743 -13.21 -2.57 -37.66
C THR A 743 -14.61 -2.15 -38.12
N PHE A 744 -15.27 -1.29 -37.35
CA PHE A 744 -16.64 -0.82 -37.61
C PHE A 744 -16.69 0.66 -38.00
N ASP A 745 -17.71 1.04 -38.76
CA ASP A 745 -18.00 2.45 -39.05
C ASP A 745 -18.43 3.18 -37.76
N LEU A 746 -17.89 4.39 -37.55
CA LEU A 746 -18.26 5.26 -36.42
C LEU A 746 -19.76 5.55 -36.38
N ASP A 747 -20.43 5.63 -37.54
CA ASP A 747 -21.87 5.84 -37.60
C ASP A 747 -22.65 4.69 -36.96
N LEU A 748 -22.19 3.45 -37.14
CA LEU A 748 -22.81 2.26 -36.53
C LEU A 748 -22.57 2.23 -35.03
N ILE A 749 -21.39 2.66 -34.58
CA ILE A 749 -21.06 2.78 -33.15
C ILE A 749 -21.93 3.84 -32.49
N PHE A 750 -22.11 5.01 -33.11
CA PHE A 750 -23.01 6.03 -32.59
C PHE A 750 -24.47 5.57 -32.57
N GLN A 751 -24.94 4.87 -33.61
CA GLN A 751 -26.28 4.29 -33.63
C GLN A 751 -26.47 3.26 -32.50
N TYR A 752 -25.47 2.42 -32.25
CA TYR A 752 -25.49 1.48 -31.15
C TYR A 752 -25.57 2.19 -29.78
N ILE A 753 -24.74 3.22 -29.54
CA ILE A 753 -24.79 4.01 -28.30
C ILE A 753 -26.20 4.59 -28.09
N LEU A 754 -26.75 5.23 -29.12
CA LEU A 754 -28.08 5.84 -29.05
C LEU A 754 -29.19 4.82 -28.78
N ALA A 755 -29.14 3.66 -29.44
CA ALA A 755 -30.11 2.59 -29.22
C ALA A 755 -29.98 1.98 -27.82
N LYS A 756 -28.74 1.75 -27.37
CA LYS A 756 -28.45 1.11 -26.09
C LYS A 756 -28.79 1.99 -24.89
N LEU A 757 -28.67 3.31 -25.01
CA LEU A 757 -29.09 4.25 -23.96
C LEU A 757 -30.57 4.09 -23.57
N GLN A 758 -31.45 3.71 -24.51
CA GLN A 758 -32.89 3.59 -24.27
C GLN A 758 -33.29 2.39 -23.39
N VAL A 759 -32.41 1.38 -23.28
CA VAL A 759 -32.64 0.14 -22.52
C VAL A 759 -31.61 -0.07 -21.40
N SER A 760 -30.70 0.90 -21.21
CA SER A 760 -29.62 0.80 -20.24
C SER A 760 -30.08 1.11 -18.82
N THR A 761 -29.56 0.35 -17.87
CA THR A 761 -29.56 0.73 -16.45
C THR A 761 -28.51 1.83 -16.19
N PRO A 762 -28.62 2.63 -15.11
CA PRO A 762 -27.64 3.67 -14.79
C PRO A 762 -26.19 3.18 -14.84
N HIS A 763 -25.90 2.04 -14.21
CA HIS A 763 -24.57 1.42 -14.21
C HIS A 763 -24.04 1.05 -15.61
N SER A 764 -24.92 0.74 -16.57
CA SER A 764 -24.53 0.43 -17.96
C SER A 764 -24.08 1.67 -18.74
N ILE A 765 -24.54 2.85 -18.34
CA ILE A 765 -24.28 4.10 -19.06
C ILE A 765 -22.80 4.51 -18.95
N ASP A 766 -22.12 4.19 -17.84
CA ASP A 766 -20.68 4.45 -17.70
C ASP A 766 -19.86 3.79 -18.82
N TYR A 767 -20.16 2.54 -19.19
CA TYR A 767 -19.50 1.87 -20.30
C TYR A 767 -19.75 2.52 -21.66
N LEU A 768 -20.91 3.16 -21.84
CA LEU A 768 -21.22 3.95 -23.04
C LEU A 768 -20.46 5.27 -23.05
N HIS A 769 -20.34 5.95 -21.90
CA HIS A 769 -19.48 7.13 -21.76
C HIS A 769 -18.01 6.78 -22.07
N GLN A 770 -17.52 5.66 -21.54
CA GLN A 770 -16.17 5.16 -21.85
C GLN A 770 -16.00 4.84 -23.34
N LEU A 771 -17.03 4.29 -24.02
CA LEU A 771 -17.00 4.08 -25.47
C LEU A 771 -16.91 5.40 -26.24
N ILE A 772 -17.68 6.43 -25.86
CA ILE A 772 -17.58 7.78 -26.43
C ILE A 772 -16.16 8.33 -26.25
N VAL A 773 -15.58 8.19 -25.05
CA VAL A 773 -14.20 8.63 -24.77
C VAL A 773 -13.20 7.89 -25.65
N SER A 774 -13.30 6.56 -25.77
CA SER A 774 -12.42 5.77 -26.62
C SER A 774 -12.48 6.21 -28.08
N VAL A 775 -13.69 6.45 -28.63
CA VAL A 775 -13.88 6.97 -29.99
C VAL A 775 -13.22 8.34 -30.16
N VAL A 776 -13.39 9.24 -29.19
CA VAL A 776 -12.80 10.57 -29.23
C VAL A 776 -11.26 10.51 -29.18
N LEU A 777 -10.68 9.65 -28.35
CA LEU A 777 -9.23 9.53 -28.22
C LEU A 777 -8.56 8.96 -29.48
N THR A 778 -9.21 8.01 -30.15
CA THR A 778 -8.63 7.25 -31.28
C THR A 778 -9.01 7.84 -32.64
N HIS A 779 -10.26 8.26 -32.82
CA HIS A 779 -10.83 8.70 -34.10
C HIS A 779 -11.22 10.18 -34.13
N ALA A 780 -10.63 11.03 -33.28
CA ALA A 780 -10.95 12.46 -33.17
C ALA A 780 -11.11 13.16 -34.54
N ARG A 781 -10.23 12.85 -35.50
CA ARG A 781 -10.17 13.50 -36.82
C ARG A 781 -11.38 13.17 -37.69
N ASP A 782 -11.90 11.96 -37.58
CA ASP A 782 -12.94 11.41 -38.46
C ASP A 782 -14.37 11.69 -37.96
N ILE A 783 -14.50 12.16 -36.71
CA ILE A 783 -15.79 12.49 -36.11
C ILE A 783 -16.45 13.69 -36.81
N ASN A 784 -17.67 13.48 -37.30
CA ASN A 784 -18.56 14.51 -37.80
C ASN A 784 -19.19 15.31 -36.64
N GLU A 785 -18.93 16.62 -36.58
CA GLU A 785 -19.37 17.51 -35.49
C GLU A 785 -20.88 17.49 -35.25
N LYS A 786 -21.70 17.53 -36.30
CA LYS A 786 -23.17 17.56 -36.15
C LYS A 786 -23.75 16.25 -35.64
N ARG A 787 -23.19 15.12 -36.10
CA ARG A 787 -23.62 13.80 -35.61
C ARG A 787 -23.19 13.57 -34.17
N PHE A 788 -21.98 14.01 -33.83
CA PHE A 788 -21.47 13.91 -32.47
C PHE A 788 -22.25 14.80 -31.50
N GLU A 789 -22.71 15.97 -31.92
CA GLU A 789 -23.61 16.82 -31.13
C GLU A 789 -24.88 16.07 -30.71
N ASN A 790 -25.51 15.30 -31.61
CA ASN A 790 -26.66 14.46 -31.26
C ASN A 790 -26.31 13.39 -30.21
N VAL A 791 -25.11 12.80 -30.30
CA VAL A 791 -24.63 11.84 -29.30
C VAL A 791 -24.45 12.53 -27.95
N LEU A 792 -23.90 13.75 -27.91
CA LEU A 792 -23.76 14.51 -26.66
C LEU A 792 -25.11 14.85 -26.03
N ILE A 793 -26.09 15.23 -26.85
CA ILE A 793 -27.45 15.52 -26.36
C ILE A 793 -28.07 14.27 -25.75
N SER A 794 -28.10 13.15 -26.47
CA SER A 794 -28.77 11.95 -25.97
C SER A 794 -28.02 11.24 -24.83
N ALA A 795 -26.68 11.27 -24.84
CA ALA A 795 -25.87 10.61 -23.81
C ALA A 795 -25.74 11.43 -22.52
N PHE A 796 -25.99 12.75 -22.54
CA PHE A 796 -25.78 13.58 -21.34
C PHE A 796 -26.97 14.48 -21.01
N VAL A 797 -27.54 15.17 -22.00
CA VAL A 797 -28.60 16.16 -21.77
C VAL A 797 -29.95 15.48 -21.55
N ASP A 798 -30.34 14.55 -22.42
CA ASP A 798 -31.65 13.88 -22.38
C ASP A 798 -31.81 13.02 -21.12
N ILE A 799 -30.71 12.50 -20.58
CA ILE A 799 -30.67 11.65 -19.37
C ILE A 799 -30.16 12.37 -18.13
N ARG A 800 -30.19 13.72 -18.12
CA ARG A 800 -29.67 14.56 -17.02
C ARG A 800 -30.11 14.12 -15.63
N SER A 801 -31.39 13.80 -15.44
CA SER A 801 -31.93 13.40 -14.13
C SER A 801 -31.31 12.12 -13.61
N THR A 802 -31.01 11.18 -14.51
CA THR A 802 -30.35 9.91 -14.17
C THR A 802 -28.90 10.17 -13.75
N ILE A 803 -28.18 11.01 -14.50
CA ILE A 803 -26.79 11.37 -14.19
C ILE A 803 -26.70 12.10 -12.85
N GLU A 804 -27.54 13.11 -12.60
CA GLU A 804 -27.49 13.89 -11.35
C GLU A 804 -27.86 13.07 -10.10
N SER A 805 -28.54 11.93 -10.28
CA SER A 805 -28.91 11.01 -9.20
C SER A 805 -27.83 9.97 -8.83
N ASP A 806 -26.80 9.80 -9.65
CA ASP A 806 -25.80 8.75 -9.54
C ASP A 806 -24.37 9.33 -9.56
N GLU A 807 -23.60 9.08 -8.51
CA GLU A 807 -22.26 9.66 -8.32
C GLU A 807 -21.23 9.16 -9.34
N ASP A 808 -21.32 7.91 -9.77
CA ASP A 808 -20.44 7.33 -10.78
C ASP A 808 -20.73 7.91 -12.16
N LEU A 809 -22.01 8.18 -12.46
CA LEU A 809 -22.39 8.89 -13.68
C LEU A 809 -21.96 10.36 -13.69
N ILE A 810 -21.97 11.04 -12.54
CA ILE A 810 -21.41 12.39 -12.44
C ILE A 810 -19.93 12.36 -12.80
N LYS A 811 -19.18 11.45 -12.16
CA LYS A 811 -17.75 11.27 -12.40
C LYS A 811 -17.45 10.95 -13.87
N SER A 812 -18.12 9.94 -14.44
CA SER A 812 -17.87 9.49 -15.81
C SER A 812 -18.20 10.55 -16.86
N SER A 813 -19.26 11.34 -16.63
CA SER A 813 -19.61 12.46 -17.51
C SER A 813 -18.54 13.55 -17.49
N LEU A 814 -18.03 13.91 -16.30
CA LEU A 814 -16.93 14.88 -16.17
C LEU A 814 -15.64 14.38 -16.84
N ASP A 815 -15.32 13.09 -16.66
CA ASP A 815 -14.18 12.47 -17.34
C ASP A 815 -14.34 12.48 -18.87
N ALA A 816 -15.55 12.25 -19.37
CA ALA A 816 -15.85 12.31 -20.80
C ALA A 816 -15.69 13.72 -21.36
N PHE A 817 -16.26 14.73 -20.69
CA PHE A 817 -16.08 16.13 -21.10
C PHE A 817 -14.62 16.57 -21.06
N ALA A 818 -13.86 16.16 -20.03
CA ALA A 818 -12.44 16.44 -19.95
C ALA A 818 -11.68 15.83 -21.14
N ALA A 819 -11.95 14.56 -21.47
CA ALA A 819 -11.31 13.87 -22.58
C ALA A 819 -11.64 14.51 -23.95
N ILE A 820 -12.89 14.95 -24.14
CA ILE A 820 -13.31 15.66 -25.35
C ILE A 820 -12.54 16.97 -25.51
N VAL A 821 -12.48 17.77 -24.44
CA VAL A 821 -11.76 19.05 -24.44
C VAL A 821 -10.26 18.85 -24.64
N ASP A 822 -9.63 17.89 -23.97
CA ASP A 822 -8.19 17.63 -24.10
C ASP A 822 -7.78 17.07 -25.47
N THR A 823 -8.73 16.51 -26.23
CA THR A 823 -8.44 15.83 -27.50
C THR A 823 -8.84 16.64 -28.73
N LYS A 824 -10.10 17.08 -28.81
CA LYS A 824 -10.62 17.89 -29.91
C LYS A 824 -11.69 18.85 -29.37
N PRO A 825 -11.29 20.00 -28.78
CA PRO A 825 -12.19 20.94 -28.12
C PRO A 825 -13.37 21.39 -29.01
N LYS A 826 -13.15 21.49 -30.33
CA LYS A 826 -14.18 21.87 -31.30
C LYS A 826 -15.45 21.02 -31.24
N LEU A 827 -15.36 19.76 -30.79
CA LEU A 827 -16.51 18.86 -30.63
C LEU A 827 -17.51 19.33 -29.56
N ILE A 828 -17.10 20.20 -28.64
CA ILE A 828 -17.96 20.69 -27.54
C ILE A 828 -18.02 22.21 -27.46
N LEU A 829 -16.93 22.94 -27.76
CA LEU A 829 -16.82 24.39 -27.55
C LEU A 829 -17.87 25.23 -28.30
N TYR A 830 -18.30 24.77 -29.47
CA TYR A 830 -19.24 25.49 -30.34
C TYR A 830 -20.66 24.93 -30.27
N THR A 831 -20.93 24.06 -29.30
CA THR A 831 -22.24 23.42 -29.12
C THR A 831 -23.03 24.12 -28.01
N PRO A 832 -24.37 24.18 -28.10
CA PRO A 832 -25.20 24.72 -27.02
C PRO A 832 -25.15 23.86 -25.75
N VAL A 833 -24.69 22.61 -25.86
CA VAL A 833 -24.52 21.66 -24.74
C VAL A 833 -23.54 22.20 -23.70
N LEU A 834 -22.48 22.89 -24.13
CA LEU A 834 -21.45 23.39 -23.21
C LEU A 834 -22.01 24.41 -22.22
N GLU A 835 -22.68 25.47 -22.72
CA GLU A 835 -23.27 26.51 -21.87
C GLU A 835 -24.54 26.02 -21.18
N GLY A 836 -25.42 25.32 -21.91
CA GLY A 836 -26.73 24.93 -21.41
C GLY A 836 -26.74 23.79 -20.37
N PHE A 837 -25.72 22.93 -20.40
CA PHE A 837 -25.65 21.75 -19.53
C PHE A 837 -24.31 21.63 -18.79
N VAL A 838 -23.19 21.60 -19.51
CA VAL A 838 -21.88 21.21 -18.95
C VAL A 838 -21.38 22.20 -17.90
N PHE A 839 -21.48 23.52 -18.14
CA PHE A 839 -21.04 24.53 -17.15
C PHE A 839 -21.84 24.45 -15.83
N PRO A 840 -23.20 24.52 -15.82
CA PRO A 840 -23.96 24.31 -14.59
C PRO A 840 -23.66 22.98 -13.90
N PHE A 841 -23.54 21.91 -14.67
CA PHE A 841 -23.27 20.57 -14.17
C PHE A 841 -21.91 20.48 -13.45
N ALA A 842 -20.84 20.94 -14.09
CA ALA A 842 -19.49 20.91 -13.52
C ALA A 842 -19.29 21.89 -12.36
N LEU A 843 -20.07 22.98 -12.28
CA LEU A 843 -20.09 23.86 -11.11
C LEU A 843 -20.78 23.19 -9.92
N ASN A 844 -21.92 22.53 -10.16
CA ASN A 844 -22.67 21.83 -9.11
C ASN A 844 -21.91 20.61 -8.57
N ALA A 845 -21.03 20.01 -9.37
CA ALA A 845 -20.18 18.90 -8.94
C ALA A 845 -19.24 19.26 -7.76
N PHE A 846 -18.93 20.54 -7.51
CA PHE A 846 -18.19 20.95 -6.31
C PHE A 846 -18.98 20.80 -5.01
N ALA A 847 -20.32 20.72 -5.07
CA ALA A 847 -21.14 20.46 -3.89
C ALA A 847 -21.03 19.00 -3.41
N LYS A 848 -20.51 18.10 -4.25
CA LYS A 848 -20.23 16.71 -3.96
C LYS A 848 -18.90 16.62 -3.21
N GLN A 849 -18.89 15.96 -2.05
CA GLN A 849 -17.70 15.87 -1.19
C GLN A 849 -16.85 14.63 -1.49
N GLU A 850 -17.32 13.76 -2.39
CA GLU A 850 -16.65 12.53 -2.78
C GLU A 850 -15.37 12.82 -3.58
N VAL A 851 -14.24 12.29 -3.11
CA VAL A 851 -12.91 12.51 -3.72
C VAL A 851 -12.86 12.19 -5.22
N PRO A 852 -13.46 11.09 -5.73
CA PRO A 852 -13.46 10.79 -7.16
C PRO A 852 -14.13 11.88 -8.01
N ILE A 853 -15.27 12.42 -7.56
CA ILE A 853 -16.00 13.48 -8.27
C ILE A 853 -15.18 14.77 -8.27
N ILE A 854 -14.58 15.14 -7.13
CA ILE A 854 -13.71 16.32 -7.04
C ILE A 854 -12.55 16.20 -8.02
N ARG A 855 -11.90 15.04 -8.10
CA ARG A 855 -10.79 14.79 -9.05
C ARG A 855 -11.23 14.97 -10.50
N SER A 856 -12.36 14.38 -10.91
CA SER A 856 -12.87 14.50 -12.28
C SER A 856 -13.36 15.92 -12.59
N THR A 857 -13.97 16.61 -11.63
CA THR A 857 -14.38 18.03 -11.74
C THR A 857 -13.17 18.91 -12.00
N ILE A 858 -12.12 18.75 -11.20
CA ILE A 858 -10.88 19.52 -11.32
C ILE A 858 -10.16 19.21 -12.64
N LYS A 859 -10.14 17.94 -13.05
CA LYS A 859 -9.59 17.51 -14.34
C LYS A 859 -10.32 18.20 -15.50
N PHE A 860 -11.65 18.20 -15.49
CA PHE A 860 -12.46 18.91 -16.50
C PHE A 860 -12.13 20.41 -16.55
N TRP A 861 -12.18 21.12 -15.41
CA TRP A 861 -11.90 22.56 -15.40
C TRP A 861 -10.48 22.87 -15.84
N ASN A 862 -9.49 22.05 -15.49
CA ASN A 862 -8.12 22.20 -15.97
C ASN A 862 -8.01 21.97 -17.48
N ALA A 863 -8.68 20.94 -18.02
CA ALA A 863 -8.73 20.68 -19.45
C ALA A 863 -9.33 21.89 -20.20
N LEU A 864 -10.45 22.43 -19.71
CA LEU A 864 -11.09 23.63 -20.26
C LEU A 864 -10.20 24.86 -20.19
N ILE A 865 -9.68 25.21 -19.01
CA ILE A 865 -8.84 26.40 -18.82
C ILE A 865 -7.56 26.36 -19.67
N THR A 866 -6.98 25.17 -19.84
CA THR A 866 -5.74 25.04 -20.61
C THR A 866 -5.99 24.91 -22.11
N THR A 867 -7.06 24.21 -22.51
CA THR A 867 -7.41 23.86 -23.89
C THR A 867 -6.17 23.55 -24.74
N LYS A 868 -5.38 22.56 -24.28
CA LYS A 868 -4.00 22.34 -24.78
C LYS A 868 -3.94 22.04 -26.28
N LYS A 869 -4.89 21.24 -26.80
CA LYS A 869 -4.95 20.84 -28.22
C LYS A 869 -5.87 21.74 -29.07
N GLY A 870 -6.40 22.82 -28.51
CA GLY A 870 -7.23 23.78 -29.27
C GLY A 870 -6.41 24.77 -30.07
N VAL A 871 -7.03 25.33 -31.10
CA VAL A 871 -6.45 26.44 -31.87
C VAL A 871 -6.57 27.77 -31.10
N GLN A 872 -5.90 28.84 -31.56
CA GLN A 872 -5.97 30.16 -30.90
C GLN A 872 -7.42 30.64 -30.71
N GLN A 873 -8.27 30.43 -31.70
CA GLN A 873 -9.70 30.77 -31.62
C GLN A 873 -10.42 30.03 -30.49
N ASP A 874 -10.10 28.75 -30.25
CA ASP A 874 -10.69 27.97 -29.15
C ASP A 874 -10.30 28.56 -27.79
N GLN A 875 -9.04 28.98 -27.65
CA GLN A 875 -8.54 29.62 -26.43
C GLN A 875 -9.19 30.98 -26.20
N GLU A 876 -9.45 31.75 -27.25
CA GLU A 876 -10.18 33.02 -27.18
C GLU A 876 -11.63 32.82 -26.76
N VAL A 877 -12.32 31.80 -27.29
CA VAL A 877 -13.68 31.42 -26.90
C VAL A 877 -13.74 31.06 -25.41
N VAL A 878 -12.83 30.20 -24.93
CA VAL A 878 -12.78 29.84 -23.50
C VAL A 878 -12.46 31.06 -22.63
N ARG A 879 -11.52 31.91 -23.05
CA ARG A 879 -11.21 33.16 -22.33
C ARG A 879 -12.42 34.08 -22.28
N HIS A 880 -13.18 34.19 -23.36
CA HIS A 880 -14.41 34.97 -23.41
C HIS A 880 -15.41 34.44 -22.37
N TRP A 881 -15.69 33.13 -22.34
CA TRP A 881 -16.57 32.53 -21.32
C TRP A 881 -16.11 32.81 -19.88
N MET A 882 -14.81 32.67 -19.61
CA MET A 882 -14.26 32.85 -18.26
C MET A 882 -14.33 34.31 -17.76
N THR A 883 -14.24 35.29 -18.67
CA THR A 883 -14.08 36.71 -18.31
C THR A 883 -15.29 37.58 -18.61
N ALA A 884 -16.14 37.21 -19.57
CA ALA A 884 -17.35 37.95 -19.90
C ALA A 884 -18.38 37.82 -18.78
N GLU A 885 -19.04 38.93 -18.47
CA GLU A 885 -20.11 38.97 -17.47
C GLU A 885 -21.45 38.64 -18.14
N GLN A 886 -22.11 37.60 -17.64
CA GLN A 886 -23.51 37.30 -17.97
C GLN A 886 -24.35 37.49 -16.71
N ASN A 887 -25.43 38.27 -16.78
CA ASN A 887 -26.27 38.60 -15.62
C ASN A 887 -25.48 39.18 -14.43
N GLY A 888 -24.40 39.92 -14.70
CA GLY A 888 -23.57 40.61 -13.69
C GLY A 888 -22.47 39.75 -13.06
N VAL A 889 -22.26 38.51 -13.51
CA VAL A 889 -21.23 37.60 -12.98
C VAL A 889 -20.55 36.84 -14.12
N SER A 890 -19.22 36.66 -14.08
CA SER A 890 -18.50 35.83 -15.06
C SER A 890 -18.43 34.35 -14.63
N LEU A 891 -18.27 33.43 -15.58
CA LEU A 891 -18.08 32.00 -15.28
C LEU A 891 -16.86 31.77 -14.38
N GLY A 892 -15.77 32.51 -14.62
CA GLY A 892 -14.56 32.43 -13.80
C GLY A 892 -14.77 32.83 -12.35
N PHE A 893 -15.65 33.80 -12.08
CA PHE A 893 -16.05 34.14 -10.70
C PHE A 893 -16.85 33.00 -10.06
N GLN A 894 -17.84 32.44 -10.78
CA GLN A 894 -18.66 31.33 -10.26
C GLN A 894 -17.80 30.12 -9.92
N LEU A 895 -16.86 29.76 -10.81
CA LEU A 895 -15.89 28.70 -10.58
C LEU A 895 -15.02 28.96 -9.35
N THR A 896 -14.49 30.18 -9.22
CA THR A 896 -13.66 30.56 -8.07
C THR A 896 -14.44 30.47 -6.76
N ASN A 897 -15.70 30.89 -6.77
CA ASN A 897 -16.58 30.83 -5.61
C ASN A 897 -16.85 29.38 -5.19
N GLN A 898 -17.28 28.52 -6.12
CA GLN A 898 -17.56 27.11 -5.82
C GLN A 898 -16.30 26.35 -5.41
N LEU A 899 -15.17 26.59 -6.07
CA LEU A 899 -13.88 26.01 -5.72
C LEU A 899 -13.46 26.37 -4.29
N MET A 900 -13.58 27.64 -3.91
CA MET A 900 -13.23 28.06 -2.54
C MET A 900 -14.18 27.45 -1.50
N ASN A 901 -15.48 27.40 -1.78
CA ASN A 901 -16.46 26.77 -0.89
C ASN A 901 -16.15 25.30 -0.65
N ALA A 902 -15.92 24.54 -1.73
CA ALA A 902 -15.57 23.13 -1.66
C ALA A 902 -14.23 22.90 -0.94
N PHE A 903 -13.23 23.71 -1.24
CA PHE A 903 -11.92 23.67 -0.58
C PHE A 903 -12.05 23.87 0.94
N MET A 904 -12.80 24.88 1.37
CA MET A 904 -12.99 25.17 2.79
C MET A 904 -13.82 24.11 3.52
N ALA A 905 -14.79 23.48 2.85
CA ALA A 905 -15.61 22.42 3.42
C ALA A 905 -14.89 21.05 3.50
N SER A 906 -13.78 20.88 2.78
CA SER A 906 -13.09 19.58 2.67
C SER A 906 -12.21 19.25 3.88
N PRO A 907 -12.02 17.96 4.22
CA PRO A 907 -11.07 17.54 5.25
C PRO A 907 -9.62 17.76 4.80
N ARG A 908 -8.70 17.87 5.76
CA ARG A 908 -7.27 18.11 5.51
C ARG A 908 -6.64 17.11 4.52
N SER A 909 -7.07 15.85 4.54
CA SER A 909 -6.59 14.80 3.65
C SER A 909 -6.97 15.00 2.17
N SER A 910 -7.93 15.87 1.87
CA SER A 910 -8.46 16.09 0.51
C SER A 910 -7.98 17.40 -0.13
N LEU A 911 -7.23 18.24 0.58
CA LEU A 911 -6.81 19.56 0.09
C LEU A 911 -5.92 19.49 -1.16
N ASP A 912 -5.08 18.45 -1.24
CA ASP A 912 -4.12 18.26 -2.33
C ASP A 912 -4.78 18.15 -3.70
N TYR A 913 -6.05 17.72 -3.75
CA TYR A 913 -6.80 17.61 -4.99
C TYR A 913 -7.16 18.97 -5.60
N TYR A 914 -7.38 20.00 -4.77
CA TYR A 914 -7.83 21.34 -5.18
C TYR A 914 -6.71 22.24 -5.70
N TYR A 915 -5.49 22.06 -5.21
CA TYR A 915 -4.37 22.95 -5.53
C TYR A 915 -4.07 23.13 -7.04
N PRO A 916 -4.15 22.08 -7.88
CA PRO A 916 -3.92 22.24 -9.32
C PRO A 916 -4.83 23.28 -9.97
N LEU A 917 -6.12 23.30 -9.63
CA LEU A 917 -7.08 24.23 -10.26
C LEU A 917 -6.81 25.68 -9.87
N PHE A 918 -6.50 25.95 -8.59
CA PHE A 918 -6.05 27.27 -8.15
C PHE A 918 -4.82 27.73 -8.95
N ARG A 919 -3.84 26.84 -9.13
CA ARG A 919 -2.62 27.16 -9.88
C ARG A 919 -2.90 27.49 -11.34
N TYR A 920 -3.76 26.72 -12.02
CA TYR A 920 -4.14 27.00 -13.41
C TYR A 920 -4.89 28.32 -13.56
N LEU A 921 -5.81 28.63 -12.63
CA LEU A 921 -6.51 29.92 -12.60
C LEU A 921 -5.54 31.09 -12.39
N ILE A 922 -4.60 30.98 -11.45
CA ILE A 922 -3.57 32.00 -11.20
C ILE A 922 -2.69 32.21 -12.43
N ASN A 923 -2.28 31.13 -13.10
CA ASN A 923 -1.41 31.21 -14.27
C ASN A 923 -2.10 31.80 -15.49
N LYS A 924 -3.38 31.47 -15.73
CA LYS A 924 -4.12 31.89 -16.93
C LYS A 924 -4.86 33.22 -16.77
N TYR A 925 -5.35 33.52 -15.57
CA TYR A 925 -6.20 34.69 -15.30
C TYR A 925 -5.69 35.51 -14.08
N PRO A 926 -4.41 35.92 -14.03
CA PRO A 926 -3.82 36.51 -12.82
C PRO A 926 -4.48 37.81 -12.36
N LEU A 927 -5.05 38.61 -13.26
CA LEU A 927 -5.69 39.88 -12.92
C LEU A 927 -7.11 39.65 -12.39
N GLU A 928 -7.84 38.74 -13.03
CA GLU A 928 -9.23 38.44 -12.76
C GLU A 928 -9.37 37.59 -11.49
N ILE A 929 -8.57 36.54 -11.34
CA ILE A 929 -8.61 35.65 -10.16
C ILE A 929 -8.32 36.40 -8.86
N LYS A 930 -7.44 37.42 -8.90
CA LYS A 930 -7.19 38.28 -7.74
C LYS A 930 -8.46 39.02 -7.32
N LYS A 931 -9.21 39.56 -8.28
CA LYS A 931 -10.49 40.24 -8.01
C LYS A 931 -11.56 39.28 -7.52
N TRP A 932 -11.65 38.10 -8.15
CA TRP A 932 -12.61 37.06 -7.78
C TRP A 932 -12.35 36.57 -6.35
N LEU A 933 -11.11 36.20 -6.01
CA LEU A 933 -10.74 35.71 -4.67
C LEU A 933 -10.99 36.76 -3.58
N LEU A 934 -10.63 38.03 -3.80
CA LEU A 934 -10.90 39.09 -2.83
C LEU A 934 -12.40 39.18 -2.51
N CYS A 935 -13.25 39.16 -3.54
CA CYS A 935 -14.70 39.19 -3.36
C CYS A 935 -15.24 37.92 -2.68
N VAL A 936 -14.75 36.73 -3.05
CA VAL A 936 -15.20 35.45 -2.48
C VAL A 936 -14.84 35.35 -0.99
N VAL A 937 -13.60 35.64 -0.63
CA VAL A 937 -13.10 35.49 0.75
C VAL A 937 -13.72 36.54 1.70
N ASP A 938 -14.07 37.73 1.19
CA ASP A 938 -14.76 38.76 1.98
C ASP A 938 -16.24 38.41 2.23
N ASN A 939 -16.92 37.73 1.28
CA ASN A 939 -18.37 37.48 1.34
C ASN A 939 -18.77 36.07 1.82
N THR A 940 -17.81 35.16 1.97
CA THR A 940 -18.07 33.76 2.33
C THR A 940 -17.49 33.46 3.71
N PRO A 941 -18.21 32.72 4.59
CA PRO A 941 -17.67 32.26 5.86
C PRO A 941 -16.50 31.30 5.62
N MET A 942 -15.33 31.60 6.20
CA MET A 942 -14.11 30.81 6.07
C MET A 942 -13.90 29.99 7.34
N GLY A 943 -14.24 28.70 7.32
CA GLY A 943 -14.02 27.80 8.46
C GLY A 943 -14.79 28.19 9.74
N LYS A 944 -14.26 27.79 10.90
CA LYS A 944 -14.87 28.04 12.23
C LYS A 944 -14.42 29.38 12.83
N ASP A 945 -13.19 29.81 12.53
CA ASP A 945 -12.65 31.04 13.09
C ASP A 945 -12.93 32.27 12.22
N LYS A 946 -13.29 33.37 12.86
CA LYS A 946 -13.47 34.66 12.19
C LYS A 946 -12.11 35.27 11.89
N LEU A 947 -11.49 34.86 10.79
CA LEU A 947 -10.34 35.57 10.23
C LEU A 947 -10.74 37.01 9.90
N ASP A 948 -9.91 37.97 10.31
CA ASP A 948 -10.11 39.38 10.02
C ASP A 948 -9.88 39.70 8.52
N HIS A 949 -10.42 40.84 8.07
CA HIS A 949 -10.31 41.25 6.67
C HIS A 949 -8.86 41.46 6.20
N ASP A 950 -7.93 41.86 7.08
CA ASP A 950 -6.54 42.08 6.68
C ASP A 950 -5.84 40.74 6.44
N THR A 951 -5.99 39.76 7.34
CA THR A 951 -5.46 38.41 7.15
C THR A 951 -5.96 37.75 5.86
N LYS A 952 -7.26 37.89 5.57
CA LYS A 952 -7.88 37.42 4.32
C LYS A 952 -7.24 38.06 3.08
N ARG A 953 -7.00 39.38 3.09
CA ARG A 953 -6.32 40.08 2.00
C ARG A 953 -4.85 39.70 1.88
N GLN A 954 -4.15 39.54 2.99
CA GLN A 954 -2.77 39.08 3.03
C GLN A 954 -2.64 37.68 2.42
N PHE A 955 -3.58 36.77 2.72
CA PHE A 955 -3.65 35.45 2.08
C PHE A 955 -3.73 35.57 0.56
N VAL A 956 -4.68 36.34 0.03
CA VAL A 956 -4.82 36.49 -1.43
C VAL A 956 -3.54 37.07 -2.04
N ASN A 957 -2.93 38.08 -1.42
CA ASN A 957 -1.68 38.66 -1.90
C ASN A 957 -0.52 37.65 -1.87
N LYS A 958 -0.34 36.89 -0.77
CA LYS A 958 0.66 35.82 -0.67
C LYS A 958 0.44 34.75 -1.73
N LEU A 959 -0.81 34.35 -1.96
CA LEU A 959 -1.15 33.36 -2.97
C LEU A 959 -0.80 33.85 -4.38
N MET A 960 -1.09 35.12 -4.70
CA MET A 960 -0.73 35.71 -6.00
C MET A 960 0.79 35.83 -6.21
N LEU A 961 1.58 36.04 -5.15
CA LEU A 961 3.05 36.10 -5.24
C LEU A 961 3.68 34.78 -5.67
N THR A 962 3.01 33.65 -5.43
CA THR A 962 3.49 32.32 -5.84
C THR A 962 3.48 32.11 -7.35
N ARG A 963 2.76 32.95 -8.11
CA ARG A 963 2.59 32.84 -9.57
C ARG A 963 2.19 31.41 -10.00
N GLY A 964 1.31 30.77 -9.23
CA GLY A 964 0.81 29.42 -9.52
C GLY A 964 1.86 28.30 -9.48
N GLN A 965 2.98 28.50 -8.77
CA GLN A 965 3.98 27.45 -8.51
C GLN A 965 3.59 26.54 -7.33
N ARG A 966 4.34 25.45 -7.08
CA ARG A 966 4.05 24.48 -6.00
C ARG A 966 3.99 25.13 -4.61
N MET A 967 4.68 26.24 -4.39
CA MET A 967 4.61 26.99 -3.13
C MET A 967 3.20 27.51 -2.79
N ALA A 968 2.31 27.62 -3.78
CA ALA A 968 0.88 27.90 -3.54
C ALA A 968 0.20 26.85 -2.65
N HIS A 969 0.67 25.60 -2.65
CA HIS A 969 0.10 24.53 -1.84
C HIS A 969 0.25 24.84 -0.35
N ASN A 970 1.44 25.31 0.06
CA ASN A 970 1.70 25.69 1.44
C ASN A 970 0.82 26.89 1.84
N VAL A 971 0.74 27.93 1.00
CA VAL A 971 -0.10 29.11 1.28
C VAL A 971 -1.58 28.74 1.43
N LEU A 972 -2.10 27.84 0.58
CA LEU A 972 -3.48 27.34 0.67
C LEU A 972 -3.70 26.49 1.92
N LYS A 973 -2.77 25.58 2.23
CA LYS A 973 -2.82 24.73 3.42
C LYS A 973 -2.76 25.54 4.71
N ASP A 974 -1.85 26.50 4.79
CA ASP A 974 -1.68 27.37 5.96
C ASP A 974 -2.94 28.22 6.18
N PHE A 975 -3.54 28.74 5.11
CA PHE A 975 -4.81 29.47 5.18
C PHE A 975 -5.96 28.57 5.65
N TRP A 976 -6.03 27.32 5.17
CA TRP A 976 -7.01 26.35 5.65
C TRP A 976 -6.80 26.08 7.15
N LEU A 977 -5.58 25.77 7.58
CA LEU A 977 -5.26 25.52 9.00
C LEU A 977 -5.64 26.70 9.90
N ALA A 978 -5.31 27.93 9.48
CA ALA A 978 -5.66 29.15 10.19
C ALA A 978 -7.18 29.38 10.30
N SER A 979 -7.93 29.03 9.26
CA SER A 979 -9.40 29.17 9.25
C SER A 979 -10.12 28.18 10.21
N TRP A 980 -9.42 27.14 10.65
CA TRP A 980 -9.94 26.08 11.52
C TRP A 980 -9.33 26.10 12.93
N GLY A 981 -8.50 27.10 13.27
CA GLY A 981 -7.86 27.21 14.59
C GLY A 981 -6.76 26.18 14.84
N LEU A 982 -6.18 25.64 13.76
CA LEU A 982 -5.16 24.59 13.80
C LEU A 982 -3.75 25.12 13.54
N SER A 983 -3.60 26.43 13.39
CA SER A 983 -2.30 27.12 13.40
C SER A 983 -1.99 27.55 14.83
N LEU A 984 -1.01 26.91 15.47
CA LEU A 984 -0.34 27.44 16.66
C LEU A 984 0.94 28.15 16.23
#